data_AF-A0A847GPG0-F1
#
_entry.id   AF-A0A847GPG0-F1
#
_cell.length_a   1.000
_cell.length_b   1.000
_cell.length_c   1.000
_cell.angle_alpha   90.00
_cell.angle_beta   90.00
_cell.angle_gamma   90.00
#
_symmetry.space_group_name_H-M   'P 1'
#
loop_
_entity.id
_entity.type
_entity.pdbx_description
1 polymer ?
#
loop_
_entity_poly.entity_id
_entity_poly.type
_entity_poly.pdbx_seq_one_letter_code
_entity_poly.pdbx_strand_id
1 'polypeptide(L)'
;MTRRRFQTHGVLGLVGFLVAGAGSVWAAGVNVTPIVFWASDPVRPGESVLVTGDGLTADCAVELFRLADEPAGQPQAIRWPDNAVKPEVLQPRGQSLKFALPADLAPGVVAFRVRSGEAVTATRLLNVPDPWWCQGDAGTAATPGGTARLFGKNLNWSHSAGGAPHGAEGLPPATVALSGPRSAVLAARGDGYSLTVDLPADLPVGEYQVQVHNGRGGPGAWSRPLTIKVISPSAWPGLTLNVMDFGADGRGLADDTVAIAEALTRLKSAGGGVLYFPRGRYLVSQTLSIPERTVLRGEKRELSAIAWPDAKEPLADLLVGTHSFAIEELSFYCANYGNFLTVDLKSPQAGNVRLHRLRVVANRYRGHMYDDAEEMSRRFTRFGVHGGKLLALGGENVEVSDCDLLSSGCGLFLTRARGARITNNVFRMGRFGWFWLSGSNGVVFENNQCLGQDLSTWGGGINCLDGSTVSQHVYFARNTCSQWFGGDNEMTTDGSGGAYYGKLAATEGTRLTAADEPKWGTRDWRGAAVLVIGGRGVGQCRRIVRAEGRQIEIDRPWDVVPDADSQITVTMYQGDYLLLDNRFTDIGVIQFYGMSLNHICAGNTSARTAGFFNMGMNYHHIQPSWYVQWLDNVIEEGNGYDSAHRRLPREAQLGLLGLAPRPDFPYALNLASIARRNRLLSNAGISVGRDERVPSVQDAVVERCYVQDNDWGISVAPGAAGVLLRENQFERVTEPVRDLAQIGQQLEAERQRFAGRREPLAVWDFADLKGTRLPDRSGNGFHVRVNGRLDCVQEEPVGTAARFDGETYLQVGFTSSSGYAYAQAAGLGARHMQQEAFNQRAVTIGVWIKPAAVDRRQALVGKRFNETSAPFILSIHEGRIVFEAAEANGKWAYNVRSPAVVEPGQWQHLAAVIEEDKGVRLCLDGQEVLRSEAKGKLAANREPLVIGREAWAANPSDAPRGPTFYRGLMGPIKIWARALEADEIAAEFAAGRP
;
A
#
# COMPACT_ATOMS: atom_id res chain seq x y z
N MET A 1 28.66 65.02 -25.09
CA MET A 1 29.50 65.29 -23.90
C MET A 1 29.59 64.02 -23.08
N THR A 2 30.84 63.61 -22.83
CA THR A 2 31.32 62.73 -21.73
C THR A 2 30.61 61.38 -21.49
N ARG A 3 31.15 60.26 -22.02
CA ARG A 3 32.22 59.37 -21.43
C ARG A 3 31.60 58.42 -20.38
N ARG A 4 31.67 57.07 -20.42
CA ARG A 4 32.66 56.07 -20.93
C ARG A 4 31.91 54.75 -21.27
N ARG A 5 32.12 54.04 -22.41
CA ARG A 5 33.28 53.19 -22.84
C ARG A 5 33.45 51.92 -21.95
N PHE A 6 33.54 50.66 -22.40
CA PHE A 6 33.77 49.96 -23.70
C PHE A 6 33.13 48.53 -23.60
N GLN A 7 32.46 47.91 -24.59
CA GLN A 7 32.92 47.29 -25.88
C GLN A 7 34.03 46.23 -25.67
N THR A 8 34.01 44.98 -26.17
CA THR A 8 33.60 44.38 -27.46
C THR A 8 33.51 42.83 -27.30
N HIS A 9 32.45 42.16 -27.78
CA HIS A 9 32.37 41.32 -29.01
C HIS A 9 33.34 40.12 -29.12
N GLY A 10 32.76 38.93 -29.31
CA GLY A 10 33.44 37.71 -29.75
C GLY A 10 32.46 36.52 -29.77
N VAL A 11 32.19 36.02 -30.97
CA VAL A 11 31.19 35.01 -31.37
C VAL A 11 31.77 33.57 -31.26
N LEU A 12 30.88 32.57 -31.34
CA LEU A 12 31.07 31.11 -31.53
C LEU A 12 31.25 30.29 -30.24
N GLY A 13 30.55 29.18 -30.00
CA GLY A 13 29.58 28.46 -30.82
C GLY A 13 28.90 27.35 -30.00
N LEU A 14 27.61 27.13 -30.27
CA LEU A 14 26.85 25.97 -29.83
C LEU A 14 27.37 24.73 -30.57
N VAL A 15 27.82 23.71 -29.84
CA VAL A 15 28.03 22.36 -30.39
C VAL A 15 26.94 21.46 -29.81
N GLY A 16 25.90 21.25 -30.61
CA GLY A 16 25.00 20.11 -30.45
C GLY A 16 25.69 18.87 -31.00
N PHE A 17 25.73 17.80 -30.20
CA PHE A 17 26.13 16.49 -30.70
C PHE A 17 24.90 15.76 -31.25
N LEU A 18 24.76 15.83 -32.58
CA LEU A 18 24.03 14.88 -33.41
C LEU A 18 24.86 13.60 -33.48
N VAL A 19 24.36 12.50 -32.89
CA VAL A 19 24.79 11.15 -33.29
C VAL A 19 23.76 10.65 -34.30
N ALA A 20 24.24 10.40 -35.51
CA ALA A 20 23.46 10.02 -36.67
C ALA A 20 22.68 8.71 -36.42
N GLY A 21 21.36 8.78 -36.57
CA GLY A 21 20.50 7.61 -36.69
C GLY A 21 20.76 6.91 -38.02
N ALA A 22 20.91 5.59 -37.96
CA ALA A 22 20.67 4.75 -39.12
C ALA A 22 19.19 4.88 -39.49
N GLY A 23 18.92 5.34 -40.71
CA GLY A 23 17.57 5.60 -41.21
C GLY A 23 16.70 4.35 -41.18
N SER A 24 15.71 4.34 -40.30
CA SER A 24 14.51 3.54 -40.46
C SER A 24 13.66 4.20 -41.55
N VAL A 25 13.34 3.41 -42.58
CA VAL A 25 12.37 3.77 -43.61
C VAL A 25 11.06 4.08 -42.89
N TRP A 26 10.58 5.33 -43.02
CA TRP A 26 9.26 5.74 -42.58
C TRP A 26 8.24 4.93 -43.38
N ALA A 27 7.76 3.83 -42.80
CA ALA A 27 6.51 3.23 -43.23
C ALA A 27 5.42 4.29 -43.02
N ALA A 28 4.68 4.61 -44.09
CA ALA A 28 3.52 5.49 -44.01
C ALA A 28 2.65 5.07 -42.82
N GLY A 29 2.45 6.01 -41.88
CA GLY A 29 1.73 5.77 -40.64
C GLY A 29 0.34 5.21 -40.93
N VAL A 30 0.06 4.02 -40.43
CA VAL A 30 -1.31 3.54 -40.31
C VAL A 30 -2.01 4.52 -39.37
N ASN A 31 -3.00 5.26 -39.87
CA ASN A 31 -3.86 6.12 -39.04
C ASN A 31 -4.65 5.22 -38.07
N VAL A 32 -4.06 4.92 -36.92
CA VAL A 32 -4.75 4.22 -35.83
C VAL A 32 -5.73 5.21 -35.22
N THR A 33 -7.03 4.86 -35.26
CA THR A 33 -8.06 5.68 -34.60
C THR A 33 -7.84 5.62 -33.10
N PRO A 34 -7.62 6.77 -32.42
CA PRO A 34 -7.42 6.77 -30.97
C PRO A 34 -8.68 6.30 -30.25
N ILE A 35 -8.49 5.60 -29.13
CA ILE A 35 -9.57 5.10 -28.26
C ILE A 35 -9.28 5.56 -26.84
N VAL A 36 -10.31 6.04 -26.14
CA VAL A 36 -10.23 6.43 -24.72
C VAL A 36 -11.22 5.60 -23.93
N PHE A 37 -10.76 4.85 -22.94
CA PHE A 37 -11.63 4.07 -22.05
C PHE A 37 -11.64 4.57 -20.61
N TRP A 38 -10.70 5.43 -20.19
CA TRP A 38 -10.73 6.06 -18.87
C TRP A 38 -10.07 7.44 -18.87
N ALA A 39 -10.54 8.32 -17.98
CA ALA A 39 -9.94 9.62 -17.71
C ALA A 39 -10.10 9.99 -16.22
N SER A 40 -9.11 10.71 -15.68
CA SER A 40 -9.11 11.10 -14.27
C SER A 40 -10.06 12.29 -14.02
N ASP A 41 -11.02 12.08 -13.14
CA ASP A 41 -11.86 13.09 -12.52
C ASP A 41 -12.32 12.63 -11.13
N PRO A 42 -12.67 13.54 -10.19
CA PRO A 42 -12.88 14.98 -10.34
C PRO A 42 -11.62 15.80 -10.68
N VAL A 43 -11.78 16.88 -11.45
CA VAL A 43 -10.69 17.76 -11.89
C VAL A 43 -11.12 19.23 -11.91
N ARG A 44 -10.27 20.13 -11.38
CA ARG A 44 -10.51 21.58 -11.36
C ARG A 44 -9.82 22.28 -12.54
N PRO A 45 -10.25 23.50 -12.91
CA PRO A 45 -9.48 24.35 -13.82
C PRO A 45 -8.00 24.46 -13.42
N GLY A 46 -7.11 24.39 -14.40
CA GLY A 46 -5.67 24.36 -14.20
C GLY A 46 -5.09 23.03 -13.74
N GLU A 47 -5.89 21.99 -13.49
CA GLU A 47 -5.39 20.66 -13.11
C GLU A 47 -5.19 19.75 -14.32
N SER A 48 -4.32 18.75 -14.14
CA SER A 48 -4.02 17.78 -15.19
C SER A 48 -5.12 16.71 -15.28
N VAL A 49 -5.44 16.27 -16.49
CA VAL A 49 -6.27 15.10 -16.76
C VAL A 49 -5.36 14.02 -17.29
N LEU A 50 -5.30 12.87 -16.62
CA LEU A 50 -4.70 11.65 -17.13
C LEU A 50 -5.77 10.88 -17.88
N VAL A 51 -5.49 10.54 -19.15
CA VAL A 51 -6.35 9.72 -20.01
C VAL A 51 -5.64 8.42 -20.30
N THR A 52 -6.34 7.29 -20.23
CA THR A 52 -5.83 5.98 -20.70
C THR A 52 -6.67 5.45 -21.86
N GLY A 53 -6.00 4.75 -22.75
CA GLY A 53 -6.54 4.43 -24.06
C GLY A 53 -5.58 3.59 -24.92
N ASP A 54 -5.80 3.62 -26.22
CA ASP A 54 -4.89 3.06 -27.24
C ASP A 54 -4.79 4.04 -28.42
N GLY A 55 -3.64 4.03 -29.10
CA GLY A 55 -3.37 4.98 -30.19
C GLY A 55 -3.23 6.44 -29.75
N LEU A 56 -2.92 6.71 -28.48
CA LEU A 56 -2.76 8.07 -27.91
C LEU A 56 -1.36 8.66 -28.19
N THR A 57 -0.98 8.72 -29.46
CA THR A 57 0.37 9.09 -29.92
C THR A 57 0.71 10.57 -29.74
N ALA A 58 1.97 10.94 -30.01
CA ALA A 58 2.44 12.33 -29.92
C ALA A 58 1.75 13.30 -30.90
N ASP A 59 1.21 12.78 -32.00
CA ASP A 59 0.48 13.57 -33.00
C ASP A 59 -0.98 13.83 -32.60
N CYS A 60 -1.42 13.27 -31.46
CA CYS A 60 -2.77 13.49 -30.97
C CYS A 60 -2.95 14.90 -30.42
N ALA A 61 -4.06 15.54 -30.78
CA ALA A 61 -4.52 16.78 -30.19
C ALA A 61 -5.75 16.52 -29.29
N VAL A 62 -5.86 17.27 -28.20
CA VAL A 62 -7.07 17.28 -27.38
C VAL A 62 -7.93 18.47 -27.80
N GLU A 63 -9.22 18.23 -27.99
CA GLU A 63 -10.23 19.28 -28.17
C GLU A 63 -11.19 19.20 -26.98
N LEU A 64 -11.49 20.33 -26.36
CA LEU A 64 -12.44 20.39 -25.25
C LEU A 64 -13.26 21.66 -25.24
N PHE A 65 -14.39 21.61 -24.56
CA PHE A 65 -15.15 22.80 -24.16
C PHE A 65 -15.94 22.48 -22.89
N ARG A 66 -16.26 23.52 -22.14
CA ARG A 66 -17.13 23.39 -20.98
C ARG A 66 -18.59 23.53 -21.40
N LEU A 67 -19.44 22.64 -20.92
CA LEU A 67 -20.89 22.73 -21.14
C LEU A 67 -21.46 23.94 -20.39
N ALA A 68 -22.48 24.57 -20.97
CA ALA A 68 -23.21 25.67 -20.35
C ALA A 68 -24.07 25.17 -19.18
N ASP A 69 -24.19 25.98 -18.12
CA ASP A 69 -25.01 25.66 -16.94
C ASP A 69 -26.50 26.01 -17.19
N GLU A 70 -27.06 25.50 -18.28
CA GLU A 70 -28.50 25.59 -18.57
C GLU A 70 -29.31 24.71 -17.58
N PRO A 71 -30.64 24.92 -17.46
CA PRO A 71 -31.49 24.01 -16.69
C PRO A 71 -31.34 22.56 -17.17
N ALA A 72 -31.34 21.60 -16.23
CA ALA A 72 -31.05 20.19 -16.52
C ALA A 72 -31.94 19.57 -17.62
N GLY A 73 -33.19 20.01 -17.77
CA GLY A 73 -34.08 19.58 -18.85
C GLY A 73 -34.20 18.05 -19.00
N GLN A 74 -34.54 17.60 -20.23
CA GLN A 74 -34.44 16.19 -20.61
C GLN A 74 -33.04 15.87 -21.12
N PRO A 75 -32.49 14.65 -20.92
CA PRO A 75 -31.18 14.27 -21.45
C PRO A 75 -31.02 14.54 -22.96
N GLN A 76 -29.92 15.17 -23.37
CA GLN A 76 -29.60 15.49 -24.77
C GLN A 76 -28.16 15.09 -25.16
N ALA A 77 -27.95 14.83 -26.45
CA ALA A 77 -26.62 14.56 -26.99
C ALA A 77 -25.77 15.84 -27.03
N ILE A 78 -24.46 15.68 -26.75
CA ILE A 78 -23.49 16.78 -26.77
C ILE A 78 -23.25 17.27 -28.20
N ARG A 79 -23.42 18.58 -28.42
CA ARG A 79 -23.06 19.26 -29.67
C ARG A 79 -21.73 19.97 -29.50
N TRP A 80 -20.81 19.74 -30.43
CA TRP A 80 -19.49 20.37 -30.42
C TRP A 80 -19.55 21.78 -31.02
N PRO A 81 -19.01 22.80 -30.34
CA PRO A 81 -18.91 24.15 -30.89
C PRO A 81 -17.73 24.27 -31.87
N ASP A 82 -17.80 25.25 -32.78
CA ASP A 82 -16.73 25.52 -33.76
C ASP A 82 -15.42 26.03 -33.10
N ASN A 83 -15.52 26.65 -31.92
CA ASN A 83 -14.41 27.27 -31.19
C ASN A 83 -13.92 26.42 -30.00
N ALA A 84 -13.93 25.09 -30.11
CA ALA A 84 -13.39 24.21 -29.08
C ALA A 84 -11.93 24.56 -28.71
N VAL A 85 -11.63 24.58 -27.42
CA VAL A 85 -10.29 24.85 -26.89
C VAL A 85 -9.39 23.65 -27.16
N LYS A 86 -8.13 23.93 -27.50
CA LYS A 86 -7.10 22.93 -27.74
C LYS A 86 -6.00 23.08 -26.69
N PRO A 87 -6.14 22.46 -25.50
CA PRO A 87 -5.09 22.54 -24.49
C PRO A 87 -3.81 21.85 -24.96
N GLU A 88 -2.70 22.24 -24.35
CA GLU A 88 -1.43 21.55 -24.55
C GLU A 88 -1.50 20.11 -24.04
N VAL A 89 -1.00 19.17 -24.85
CA VAL A 89 -0.77 17.79 -24.44
C VAL A 89 0.61 17.71 -23.78
N LEU A 90 0.63 17.38 -22.49
CA LEU A 90 1.83 17.45 -21.65
C LEU A 90 2.71 16.20 -21.77
N GLN A 91 2.11 15.01 -21.89
CA GLN A 91 2.86 13.75 -21.93
C GLN A 91 2.07 12.67 -22.69
N PRO A 92 2.13 12.66 -24.04
CA PRO A 92 1.51 11.63 -24.86
C PRO A 92 2.33 10.33 -24.84
N ARG A 93 1.65 9.20 -24.75
CA ARG A 93 2.19 7.84 -24.79
C ARG A 93 1.15 6.96 -25.49
N GLY A 94 1.56 5.93 -26.23
CA GLY A 94 0.61 5.09 -26.99
C GLY A 94 -0.64 4.63 -26.22
N GLN A 95 -0.52 4.39 -24.90
CA GLN A 95 -1.61 3.94 -24.03
C GLN A 95 -2.16 5.01 -23.07
N SER A 96 -1.57 6.21 -23.03
CA SER A 96 -2.01 7.28 -22.14
C SER A 96 -1.61 8.66 -22.64
N LEU A 97 -2.42 9.67 -22.36
CA LEU A 97 -2.02 11.06 -22.58
C LEU A 97 -2.43 11.91 -21.39
N LYS A 98 -1.72 13.03 -21.19
CA LYS A 98 -1.99 13.98 -20.11
C LYS A 98 -2.16 15.36 -20.70
N PHE A 99 -3.15 16.12 -20.26
CA PHE A 99 -3.37 17.52 -20.65
C PHE A 99 -3.85 18.33 -19.45
N ALA A 100 -3.63 19.65 -19.44
CA ALA A 100 -4.18 20.50 -18.38
C ALA A 100 -5.52 21.12 -18.81
N LEU A 101 -6.49 21.19 -17.90
CA LEU A 101 -7.63 22.07 -18.10
C LEU A 101 -7.16 23.53 -18.09
N PRO A 102 -7.63 24.40 -19.00
CA PRO A 102 -7.29 25.82 -18.96
C PRO A 102 -7.61 26.41 -17.59
N ALA A 103 -6.68 27.19 -17.02
CA ALA A 103 -6.83 27.75 -15.67
C ALA A 103 -7.91 28.83 -15.59
N ASP A 104 -8.20 29.49 -16.71
CA ASP A 104 -9.26 30.49 -16.90
C ASP A 104 -10.62 29.87 -17.22
N LEU A 105 -10.70 28.56 -17.44
CA LEU A 105 -11.97 27.86 -17.59
C LEU A 105 -12.74 27.93 -16.27
N ALA A 106 -14.01 28.32 -16.30
CA ALA A 106 -14.82 28.25 -15.10
C ALA A 106 -15.07 26.77 -14.69
N PRO A 107 -15.27 26.44 -13.40
CA PRO A 107 -15.55 25.06 -12.94
C PRO A 107 -16.89 24.49 -13.46
N GLY A 108 -16.87 23.34 -14.13
CA GLY A 108 -18.08 22.73 -14.69
C GLY A 108 -17.83 21.35 -15.31
N VAL A 109 -18.87 20.84 -15.99
CA VAL A 109 -18.76 19.63 -16.83
C VAL A 109 -18.02 19.99 -18.10
N VAL A 110 -16.98 19.22 -18.43
CA VAL A 110 -16.13 19.47 -19.61
C VAL A 110 -16.25 18.30 -20.57
N ALA A 111 -16.67 18.57 -21.80
CA ALA A 111 -16.58 17.63 -22.88
C ALA A 111 -15.19 17.69 -23.50
N PHE A 112 -14.56 16.53 -23.71
CA PHE A 112 -13.31 16.42 -24.44
C PHE A 112 -13.35 15.26 -25.44
N ARG A 113 -12.49 15.34 -26.47
CA ARG A 113 -12.18 14.25 -27.40
C ARG A 113 -10.71 14.34 -27.82
N VAL A 114 -10.16 13.22 -28.25
CA VAL A 114 -8.80 13.15 -28.79
C VAL A 114 -8.89 13.00 -30.30
N ARG A 115 -8.07 13.78 -31.03
CA ARG A 115 -7.98 13.78 -32.49
C ARG A 115 -6.61 13.27 -32.92
N SER A 116 -6.58 12.41 -33.94
CA SER A 116 -5.37 12.03 -34.67
C SER A 116 -5.65 12.14 -36.17
N GLY A 117 -5.08 13.16 -36.82
CA GLY A 117 -5.46 13.52 -38.19
C GLY A 117 -6.96 13.84 -38.30
N GLU A 118 -7.66 13.12 -39.19
CA GLU A 118 -9.12 13.24 -39.36
C GLU A 118 -9.92 12.41 -38.33
N ALA A 119 -9.29 11.41 -37.71
CA ALA A 119 -9.94 10.52 -36.76
C ALA A 119 -10.15 11.22 -35.40
N VAL A 120 -11.32 11.03 -34.80
CA VAL A 120 -11.67 11.55 -33.46
C VAL A 120 -12.26 10.46 -32.59
N THR A 121 -11.93 10.48 -31.30
CA THR A 121 -12.57 9.61 -30.32
C THR A 121 -14.04 9.97 -30.15
N ALA A 122 -14.80 9.03 -29.55
CA ALA A 122 -16.07 9.38 -28.92
C ALA A 122 -15.87 10.51 -27.88
N THR A 123 -16.90 11.32 -27.68
CA THR A 123 -16.90 12.37 -26.66
C THR A 123 -16.83 11.74 -25.27
N ARG A 124 -16.03 12.33 -24.39
CA ARG A 124 -15.91 11.98 -22.98
C ARG A 124 -16.24 13.21 -22.15
N LEU A 125 -16.84 12.99 -20.98
CA LEU A 125 -17.22 14.05 -20.06
C LEU A 125 -16.39 13.92 -18.79
N LEU A 126 -15.80 15.03 -18.35
CA LEU A 126 -15.15 15.17 -17.05
C LEU A 126 -16.10 15.91 -16.10
N ASN A 127 -16.07 15.55 -14.82
CA ASN A 127 -16.89 16.16 -13.76
C ASN A 127 -18.41 15.97 -13.95
N VAL A 128 -18.84 15.09 -14.85
CA VAL A 128 -20.24 14.65 -14.95
C VAL A 128 -20.56 13.73 -13.77
N PRO A 129 -21.77 13.77 -13.19
CA PRO A 129 -22.14 12.84 -12.13
C PRO A 129 -21.99 11.39 -12.58
N ASP A 130 -21.23 10.61 -11.83
CA ASP A 130 -21.01 9.18 -12.05
C ASP A 130 -21.38 8.42 -10.77
N PRO A 131 -22.68 8.12 -10.55
CA PRO A 131 -23.12 7.28 -9.46
C PRO A 131 -22.74 5.83 -9.77
N TRP A 132 -22.07 5.19 -8.81
CA TRP A 132 -21.59 3.82 -8.88
C TRP A 132 -22.66 2.83 -8.41
N TRP A 133 -23.33 3.14 -7.30
CA TRP A 133 -24.47 2.37 -6.82
C TRP A 133 -25.51 3.26 -6.13
N CYS A 134 -26.72 2.72 -5.99
CA CYS A 134 -27.82 3.30 -5.25
C CYS A 134 -28.27 2.32 -4.16
N GLN A 135 -28.53 2.81 -2.96
CA GLN A 135 -28.94 2.01 -1.80
C GLN A 135 -30.16 2.66 -1.16
N GLY A 136 -31.20 1.88 -0.86
CA GLY A 136 -32.41 2.40 -0.22
C GLY A 136 -32.42 2.21 1.29
N ASP A 137 -33.49 2.70 1.91
CA ASP A 137 -33.79 2.50 3.33
C ASP A 137 -34.06 1.03 3.69
N ALA A 138 -34.42 0.19 2.72
CA ALA A 138 -34.57 -1.26 2.86
C ALA A 138 -33.37 -2.04 2.27
N GLY A 139 -32.16 -1.47 2.33
CA GLY A 139 -30.92 -2.10 1.89
C GLY A 139 -30.72 -1.92 0.39
N THR A 140 -30.80 -3.00 -0.39
CA THR A 140 -30.70 -2.95 -1.87
C THR A 140 -31.96 -2.38 -2.53
N ALA A 141 -33.04 -2.21 -1.77
CA ALA A 141 -34.31 -1.63 -2.19
C ALA A 141 -34.68 -0.40 -1.34
N ALA A 142 -35.61 0.40 -1.84
CA ALA A 142 -36.21 1.51 -1.11
C ALA A 142 -37.71 1.29 -0.89
N THR A 143 -38.33 2.07 0.00
CA THR A 143 -39.78 2.04 0.24
C THR A 143 -40.45 3.36 -0.13
N PRO A 144 -41.76 3.37 -0.47
CA PRO A 144 -42.53 4.61 -0.60
C PRO A 144 -42.47 5.42 0.69
N GLY A 145 -42.10 6.70 0.60
CA GLY A 145 -41.88 7.57 1.77
C GLY A 145 -40.51 7.38 2.46
N GLY A 146 -39.74 6.38 2.03
CA GLY A 146 -38.39 6.10 2.50
C GLY A 146 -37.33 6.98 1.82
N THR A 147 -36.11 6.47 1.76
CA THR A 147 -34.98 7.21 1.16
C THR A 147 -34.20 6.34 0.19
N ALA A 148 -33.59 6.98 -0.79
CA ALA A 148 -32.56 6.38 -1.63
C ALA A 148 -31.29 7.23 -1.53
N ARG A 149 -30.14 6.57 -1.43
CA ARG A 149 -28.83 7.21 -1.36
C ARG A 149 -27.95 6.69 -2.48
N LEU A 150 -27.43 7.60 -3.28
CA LEU A 150 -26.51 7.35 -4.38
C LEU A 150 -25.08 7.63 -3.94
N PHE A 151 -24.16 6.80 -4.39
CA PHE A 151 -22.74 6.91 -4.08
C PHE A 151 -21.92 6.82 -5.35
N GLY A 152 -20.84 7.59 -5.45
CA GLY A 152 -20.01 7.65 -6.65
C GLY A 152 -19.13 8.89 -6.62
N LYS A 153 -18.96 9.56 -7.75
CA LYS A 153 -18.18 10.81 -7.84
C LYS A 153 -18.89 11.88 -8.67
N ASN A 154 -18.49 13.13 -8.45
CA ASN A 154 -19.06 14.33 -9.08
C ASN A 154 -20.58 14.48 -8.88
N LEU A 155 -21.15 13.86 -7.85
CA LEU A 155 -22.60 13.87 -7.62
C LEU A 155 -23.13 15.27 -7.28
N ASN A 156 -22.27 16.08 -6.65
CA ASN A 156 -22.50 17.47 -6.32
C ASN A 156 -21.18 18.27 -6.43
N TRP A 157 -21.27 19.60 -6.47
CA TRP A 157 -20.09 20.48 -6.54
C TRP A 157 -19.48 20.83 -5.16
N SER A 158 -20.10 20.43 -4.05
CA SER A 158 -19.49 20.56 -2.72
C SER A 158 -18.47 19.43 -2.49
N HIS A 159 -17.20 19.80 -2.34
CA HIS A 159 -16.05 18.89 -2.46
C HIS A 159 -15.63 18.14 -1.17
N SER A 160 -16.42 18.14 -0.10
CA SER A 160 -16.03 17.48 1.14
C SER A 160 -17.23 17.00 1.96
N ALA A 161 -17.09 15.91 2.70
CA ALA A 161 -17.96 15.62 3.84
C ALA A 161 -17.48 16.34 5.13
N GLY A 162 -16.37 17.10 5.10
CA GLY A 162 -15.77 17.74 6.29
C GLY A 162 -15.07 19.10 6.14
N GLY A 163 -15.20 19.86 5.04
CA GLY A 163 -14.42 21.09 4.82
C GLY A 163 -15.12 22.15 3.97
N ALA A 164 -15.84 23.04 4.64
CA ALA A 164 -16.45 24.31 4.19
C ALA A 164 -17.29 24.27 2.89
N PRO A 165 -18.58 24.66 2.97
CA PRO A 165 -19.33 24.96 1.77
C PRO A 165 -18.72 26.23 1.17
N HIS A 166 -17.89 26.09 0.15
CA HIS A 166 -18.12 26.94 -1.01
C HIS A 166 -19.40 26.43 -1.66
N GLY A 167 -20.52 26.67 -0.98
CA GLY A 167 -21.75 26.95 -1.65
C GLY A 167 -21.38 28.06 -2.61
N ALA A 168 -21.28 27.72 -3.89
CA ALA A 168 -21.50 28.72 -4.89
C ALA A 168 -22.94 29.20 -4.63
N GLU A 169 -23.08 30.29 -3.88
CA GLU A 169 -24.34 30.99 -3.70
C GLU A 169 -24.97 31.13 -5.09
N GLY A 170 -26.17 30.57 -5.27
CA GLY A 170 -26.91 30.63 -6.53
C GLY A 170 -26.82 29.42 -7.48
N LEU A 171 -26.10 28.33 -7.16
CA LEU A 171 -26.22 27.10 -7.97
C LEU A 171 -27.50 26.30 -7.64
N PRO A 172 -28.18 25.73 -8.65
CA PRO A 172 -29.27 24.80 -8.39
C PRO A 172 -28.74 23.56 -7.65
N PRO A 173 -29.47 23.05 -6.65
CA PRO A 173 -29.08 21.84 -5.93
C PRO A 173 -29.01 20.65 -6.87
N ALA A 174 -28.23 19.63 -6.51
CA ALA A 174 -28.24 18.37 -7.23
C ALA A 174 -29.66 17.79 -7.28
N THR A 175 -30.05 17.26 -8.45
CA THR A 175 -31.37 16.68 -8.68
C THR A 175 -31.26 15.23 -9.11
N VAL A 176 -32.24 14.43 -8.69
CA VAL A 176 -32.37 13.02 -9.04
C VAL A 176 -33.65 12.82 -9.85
N ALA A 177 -33.51 12.32 -11.07
CA ALA A 177 -34.63 11.90 -11.90
C ALA A 177 -34.91 10.41 -11.69
N LEU A 178 -36.17 10.09 -11.38
CA LEU A 178 -36.71 8.75 -11.33
C LEU A 178 -37.55 8.51 -12.59
N SER A 179 -37.31 7.39 -13.27
CA SER A 179 -38.10 6.93 -14.42
C SER A 179 -38.55 5.49 -14.18
N GLY A 180 -39.86 5.25 -14.17
CA GLY A 180 -40.46 3.97 -13.82
C GLY A 180 -41.98 4.05 -13.85
N PRO A 181 -42.71 3.32 -12.99
CA PRO A 181 -44.18 3.40 -12.89
C PRO A 181 -44.73 4.84 -12.77
N ARG A 182 -43.99 5.73 -12.10
CA ARG A 182 -44.28 7.18 -12.08
C ARG A 182 -42.98 7.98 -12.08
N SER A 183 -42.73 8.75 -13.14
CA SER A 183 -41.55 9.61 -13.20
C SER A 183 -41.62 10.76 -12.18
N ALA A 184 -40.48 11.11 -11.59
CA ALA A 184 -40.35 12.22 -10.66
C ALA A 184 -38.96 12.85 -10.76
N VAL A 185 -38.85 14.16 -10.51
CA VAL A 185 -37.56 14.85 -10.33
C VAL A 185 -37.53 15.38 -8.91
N LEU A 186 -36.52 14.97 -8.16
CA LEU A 186 -36.44 15.18 -6.73
C LEU A 186 -35.16 15.95 -6.39
N ALA A 187 -35.24 16.85 -5.42
CA ALA A 187 -34.06 17.49 -4.86
C ALA A 187 -33.26 16.47 -4.05
N ALA A 188 -31.94 16.50 -4.17
CA ALA A 188 -31.04 15.65 -3.40
C ALA A 188 -30.16 16.47 -2.47
N ARG A 189 -29.81 15.88 -1.32
CA ARG A 189 -28.92 16.47 -0.32
C ARG A 189 -27.64 15.63 -0.19
N GLY A 190 -26.50 16.28 -0.01
CA GLY A 190 -25.22 15.61 0.17
C GLY A 190 -24.08 16.30 -0.58
N ASP A 191 -23.03 15.54 -0.86
CA ASP A 191 -21.75 16.04 -1.37
C ASP A 191 -21.35 15.41 -2.72
N GLY A 192 -20.12 15.67 -3.15
CA GLY A 192 -19.56 15.15 -4.39
C GLY A 192 -19.52 13.62 -4.50
N TYR A 193 -19.64 12.90 -3.39
CA TYR A 193 -19.48 11.44 -3.33
C TYR A 193 -20.72 10.69 -2.86
N SER A 194 -21.65 11.37 -2.19
CA SER A 194 -22.87 10.77 -1.66
C SER A 194 -24.06 11.75 -1.71
N LEU A 195 -25.17 11.33 -2.33
CA LEU A 195 -26.44 12.07 -2.38
C LEU A 195 -27.58 11.25 -1.81
N THR A 196 -28.40 11.84 -0.95
CA THR A 196 -29.65 11.26 -0.44
C THR A 196 -30.85 11.98 -1.03
N VAL A 197 -31.88 11.22 -1.39
CA VAL A 197 -33.17 11.71 -1.86
C VAL A 197 -34.28 11.07 -1.04
N ASP A 198 -35.27 11.86 -0.65
CA ASP A 198 -36.49 11.38 0.00
C ASP A 198 -37.50 10.99 -1.08
N LEU A 199 -38.04 9.77 -0.98
CA LEU A 199 -39.00 9.27 -1.96
C LEU A 199 -40.42 9.69 -1.57
N PRO A 200 -41.30 10.05 -2.53
CA PRO A 200 -42.68 10.35 -2.23
C PRO A 200 -43.39 9.19 -1.52
N ALA A 201 -44.22 9.50 -0.51
CA ALA A 201 -44.98 8.50 0.25
C ALA A 201 -45.96 7.69 -0.62
N ASP A 202 -46.42 8.28 -1.72
CA ASP A 202 -47.34 7.71 -2.71
C ASP A 202 -46.59 7.18 -3.95
N LEU A 203 -45.26 7.03 -3.91
CA LEU A 203 -44.49 6.48 -5.02
C LEU A 203 -44.91 5.01 -5.27
N PRO A 204 -45.37 4.65 -6.48
CA PRO A 204 -45.77 3.28 -6.75
C PRO A 204 -44.61 2.30 -6.62
N VAL A 205 -44.90 1.09 -6.14
CA VAL A 205 -43.92 -0.01 -6.12
C VAL A 205 -43.53 -0.39 -7.56
N GLY A 206 -42.27 -0.77 -7.75
CA GLY A 206 -41.73 -1.15 -9.04
C GLY A 206 -40.26 -0.84 -9.19
N GLU A 207 -39.73 -1.09 -10.38
CA GLU A 207 -38.36 -0.77 -10.72
C GLU A 207 -38.26 0.66 -11.27
N TYR A 208 -37.24 1.40 -10.83
CA TYR A 208 -36.96 2.75 -11.27
C TYR A 208 -35.52 2.85 -11.78
N GLN A 209 -35.35 3.53 -12.92
CA GLN A 209 -34.09 4.08 -13.34
C GLN A 209 -33.87 5.42 -12.63
N VAL A 210 -32.67 5.60 -12.08
CA VAL A 210 -32.26 6.76 -11.28
C VAL A 210 -31.10 7.44 -11.97
N GLN A 211 -31.26 8.72 -12.31
CA GLN A 211 -30.20 9.54 -12.90
C GLN A 211 -29.94 10.78 -12.05
N VAL A 212 -28.68 11.20 -11.99
CA VAL A 212 -28.22 12.36 -11.22
C VAL A 212 -27.83 13.48 -12.15
N HIS A 213 -28.17 14.71 -11.77
CA HIS A 213 -27.62 15.94 -12.34
C HIS A 213 -27.08 16.81 -11.20
N ASN A 214 -25.81 17.21 -11.27
CA ASN A 214 -25.13 17.97 -10.19
C ASN A 214 -25.36 19.49 -10.25
N GLY A 215 -26.28 19.94 -11.10
CA GLY A 215 -26.61 21.36 -11.26
C GLY A 215 -25.79 22.10 -12.32
N ARG A 216 -24.91 21.41 -13.07
CA ARG A 216 -24.09 22.00 -14.15
C ARG A 216 -24.12 21.20 -15.43
N GLY A 217 -23.86 21.88 -16.55
CA GLY A 217 -23.75 21.26 -17.88
C GLY A 217 -25.07 20.98 -18.60
N GLY A 218 -26.19 21.44 -18.04
CA GLY A 218 -27.51 21.39 -18.68
C GLY A 218 -27.96 19.99 -19.11
N PRO A 219 -28.79 19.90 -20.17
CA PRO A 219 -29.32 18.63 -20.71
C PRO A 219 -28.29 17.55 -21.04
N GLY A 220 -27.03 17.92 -21.28
CA GLY A 220 -25.96 16.98 -21.62
C GLY A 220 -25.28 16.30 -20.43
N ALA A 221 -25.58 16.71 -19.20
CA ALA A 221 -24.83 16.35 -18.00
C ALA A 221 -25.55 15.40 -17.04
N TRP A 222 -26.61 14.72 -17.50
CA TRP A 222 -27.22 13.63 -16.74
C TRP A 222 -26.29 12.43 -16.65
N SER A 223 -26.24 11.80 -15.47
CA SER A 223 -25.50 10.56 -15.28
C SER A 223 -26.04 9.42 -16.14
N ARG A 224 -25.25 8.35 -16.29
CA ARG A 224 -25.79 7.04 -16.63
C ARG A 224 -26.86 6.63 -15.61
N PRO A 225 -27.92 5.93 -16.04
CA PRO A 225 -28.96 5.48 -15.12
C PRO A 225 -28.46 4.31 -14.25
N LEU A 226 -28.90 4.30 -12.99
CA LEU A 226 -28.81 3.16 -12.08
C LEU A 226 -30.20 2.59 -11.82
N THR A 227 -30.30 1.31 -11.51
CA THR A 227 -31.57 0.69 -11.12
C THR A 227 -31.75 0.70 -9.60
N ILE A 228 -32.95 1.02 -9.13
CA ILE A 228 -33.40 0.72 -7.76
C ILE A 228 -34.82 0.13 -7.78
N LYS A 229 -35.08 -0.82 -6.89
CA LYS A 229 -36.41 -1.37 -6.68
C LYS A 229 -37.10 -0.63 -5.52
N VAL A 230 -38.30 -0.14 -5.76
CA VAL A 230 -39.21 0.34 -4.71
C VAL A 230 -40.16 -0.80 -4.34
N ILE A 231 -40.09 -1.23 -3.08
CA ILE A 231 -40.88 -2.35 -2.55
C ILE A 231 -41.86 -1.87 -1.49
N SER A 232 -42.93 -2.64 -1.28
CA SER A 232 -43.79 -2.42 -0.12
C SER A 232 -42.99 -2.62 1.17
N PRO A 233 -43.15 -1.76 2.19
CA PRO A 233 -42.57 -2.00 3.50
C PRO A 233 -43.01 -3.36 4.05
N SER A 234 -42.07 -4.15 4.54
CA SER A 234 -42.39 -5.42 5.21
C SER A 234 -43.14 -5.16 6.51
N ALA A 235 -44.41 -5.57 6.60
CA ALA A 235 -45.15 -5.52 7.85
C ALA A 235 -44.55 -6.51 8.87
N TRP A 236 -44.16 -6.05 10.05
CA TRP A 236 -43.72 -6.90 11.17
C TRP A 236 -44.92 -7.35 12.01
N PRO A 237 -44.89 -8.52 12.66
CA PRO A 237 -45.97 -8.95 13.55
C PRO A 237 -46.14 -7.99 14.74
N GLY A 238 -47.38 -7.65 15.08
CA GLY A 238 -47.71 -6.69 16.15
C GLY A 238 -47.78 -7.26 17.57
N LEU A 239 -47.67 -8.59 17.74
CA LEU A 239 -47.69 -9.24 19.06
C LEU A 239 -46.53 -8.73 19.90
N THR A 240 -46.81 -8.25 21.11
CA THR A 240 -45.80 -7.87 22.10
C THR A 240 -46.00 -8.73 23.34
N LEU A 241 -44.95 -9.41 23.78
CA LEU A 241 -44.93 -10.22 25.00
C LEU A 241 -43.94 -9.60 25.99
N ASN A 242 -44.34 -9.42 27.24
CA ASN A 242 -43.43 -9.00 28.30
C ASN A 242 -42.78 -10.25 28.90
N VAL A 243 -41.44 -10.28 28.98
CA VAL A 243 -40.70 -11.44 29.52
C VAL A 243 -41.09 -11.77 30.98
N MET A 244 -41.53 -10.76 31.75
CA MET A 244 -41.97 -10.95 33.14
C MET A 244 -43.25 -11.79 33.24
N ASP A 245 -44.10 -11.79 32.21
CA ASP A 245 -45.33 -12.60 32.16
C ASP A 245 -45.03 -14.10 32.02
N PHE A 246 -43.79 -14.44 31.67
CA PHE A 246 -43.26 -15.81 31.56
C PHE A 246 -42.44 -16.22 32.80
N GLY A 247 -42.47 -15.40 33.87
CA GLY A 247 -41.81 -15.71 35.13
C GLY A 247 -40.35 -15.25 35.24
N ALA A 248 -39.89 -14.36 34.35
CA ALA A 248 -38.60 -13.70 34.53
C ALA A 248 -38.60 -12.85 35.81
N ASP A 249 -37.51 -12.92 36.57
CA ASP A 249 -37.24 -12.19 37.80
C ASP A 249 -36.77 -10.75 37.54
N GLY A 250 -35.83 -10.57 36.60
CA GLY A 250 -35.32 -9.26 36.20
C GLY A 250 -34.59 -8.46 37.30
N ARG A 251 -34.35 -9.02 38.49
CA ARG A 251 -33.56 -8.36 39.57
C ARG A 251 -32.07 -8.66 39.47
N GLY A 252 -31.70 -9.66 38.67
CA GLY A 252 -30.33 -10.14 38.51
C GLY A 252 -29.91 -11.11 39.62
N LEU A 253 -30.87 -11.85 40.19
CA LEU A 253 -30.66 -12.77 41.31
C LEU A 253 -30.95 -14.23 40.94
N ALA A 254 -31.90 -14.46 40.03
CA ALA A 254 -32.25 -15.78 39.51
C ALA A 254 -31.92 -15.88 38.01
N ASP A 255 -31.82 -17.12 37.52
CA ASP A 255 -31.64 -17.41 36.10
C ASP A 255 -32.97 -17.29 35.35
N ASP A 256 -33.03 -16.37 34.39
CA ASP A 256 -34.20 -16.02 33.58
C ASP A 256 -34.28 -16.81 32.25
N THR A 257 -33.33 -17.72 32.00
CA THR A 257 -33.19 -18.43 30.71
C THR A 257 -34.49 -19.10 30.27
N VAL A 258 -35.16 -19.82 31.18
CA VAL A 258 -36.37 -20.59 30.85
C VAL A 258 -37.52 -19.66 30.45
N ALA A 259 -37.77 -18.60 31.22
CA ALA A 259 -38.80 -17.60 30.91
C ALA A 259 -38.58 -16.93 29.55
N ILE A 260 -37.33 -16.57 29.24
CA ILE A 260 -36.97 -15.96 27.96
C ILE A 260 -37.17 -16.97 26.81
N ALA A 261 -36.73 -18.22 26.97
CA ALA A 261 -36.86 -19.26 25.96
C ALA A 261 -38.33 -19.62 25.66
N GLU A 262 -39.19 -19.67 26.68
CA GLU A 262 -40.62 -19.91 26.51
C GLU A 262 -41.31 -18.75 25.76
N ALA A 263 -40.98 -17.51 26.11
CA ALA A 263 -41.50 -16.33 25.41
C ALA A 263 -41.06 -16.31 23.93
N LEU A 264 -39.79 -16.63 23.64
CA LEU A 264 -39.28 -16.76 22.27
C LEU A 264 -39.97 -17.89 21.50
N THR A 265 -40.23 -19.03 22.15
CA THR A 265 -40.97 -20.15 21.54
C THR A 265 -42.41 -19.75 21.21
N ARG A 266 -43.05 -18.96 22.08
CA ARG A 266 -44.39 -18.42 21.83
C ARG A 266 -44.40 -17.46 20.64
N LEU A 267 -43.43 -16.55 20.55
CA LEU A 267 -43.30 -15.65 19.40
C LEU A 267 -43.05 -16.41 18.10
N LYS A 268 -42.16 -17.40 18.11
CA LYS A 268 -41.92 -18.29 16.96
C LYS A 268 -43.22 -18.92 16.46
N SER A 269 -44.01 -19.48 17.38
CA SER A 269 -45.30 -20.12 17.07
C SER A 269 -46.36 -19.11 16.57
N ALA A 270 -46.22 -17.83 16.89
CA ALA A 270 -47.09 -16.74 16.44
C ALA A 270 -46.60 -16.07 15.14
N GLY A 271 -45.50 -16.54 14.55
CA GLY A 271 -44.90 -15.95 13.34
C GLY A 271 -44.04 -14.70 13.58
N GLY A 272 -43.61 -14.48 14.83
CA GLY A 272 -42.76 -13.39 15.29
C GLY A 272 -43.48 -12.39 16.19
N GLY A 273 -42.84 -11.25 16.45
CA GLY A 273 -43.35 -10.17 17.33
C GLY A 273 -42.25 -9.54 18.17
N VAL A 274 -42.62 -8.82 19.22
CA VAL A 274 -41.70 -8.13 20.13
C VAL A 274 -41.63 -8.90 21.45
N LEU A 275 -40.43 -9.32 21.85
CA LEU A 275 -40.15 -9.69 23.24
C LEU A 275 -39.65 -8.45 23.97
N TYR A 276 -40.50 -7.93 24.86
CA TYR A 276 -40.23 -6.73 25.63
C TYR A 276 -39.58 -7.06 26.97
N PHE A 277 -38.47 -6.38 27.26
CA PHE A 277 -37.73 -6.45 28.52
C PHE A 277 -37.90 -5.12 29.26
N PRO A 278 -38.72 -5.06 30.32
CA PRO A 278 -38.77 -3.90 31.22
C PRO A 278 -37.40 -3.58 31.83
N ARG A 279 -37.29 -2.44 32.54
CA ARG A 279 -36.12 -2.14 33.36
C ARG A 279 -35.78 -3.33 34.27
N GLY A 280 -34.55 -3.82 34.18
CA GLY A 280 -34.12 -5.00 34.90
C GLY A 280 -32.76 -5.52 34.48
N ARG A 281 -32.29 -6.52 35.22
CA ARG A 281 -31.10 -7.33 34.92
C ARG A 281 -31.55 -8.78 34.82
N TYR A 282 -31.44 -9.36 33.64
CA TYR A 282 -31.89 -10.70 33.34
C TYR A 282 -30.68 -11.62 33.22
N LEU A 283 -30.52 -12.60 34.12
CA LEU A 283 -29.40 -13.53 34.06
C LEU A 283 -29.72 -14.67 33.11
N VAL A 284 -28.75 -15.08 32.30
CA VAL A 284 -28.92 -16.17 31.34
C VAL A 284 -27.72 -17.11 31.44
N SER A 285 -27.97 -18.42 31.39
CA SER A 285 -26.91 -19.45 31.44
C SER A 285 -26.81 -20.29 30.17
N GLN A 286 -27.74 -20.16 29.23
CA GLN A 286 -27.76 -20.90 27.96
C GLN A 286 -27.76 -19.97 26.73
N THR A 287 -27.53 -20.53 25.55
CA THR A 287 -27.68 -19.82 24.27
C THR A 287 -29.15 -19.45 24.04
N LEU A 288 -29.42 -18.23 23.60
CA LEU A 288 -30.77 -17.82 23.17
C LEU A 288 -30.87 -17.81 21.65
N SER A 289 -31.90 -18.48 21.12
CA SER A 289 -32.21 -18.51 19.69
C SER A 289 -33.32 -17.51 19.37
N ILE A 290 -33.01 -16.49 18.57
CA ILE A 290 -33.94 -15.45 18.14
C ILE A 290 -34.71 -15.97 16.91
N PRO A 291 -36.04 -16.14 17.01
CA PRO A 291 -36.84 -16.55 15.87
C PRO A 291 -36.89 -15.46 14.79
N GLU A 292 -37.22 -15.85 13.56
CA GLU A 292 -37.50 -14.91 12.50
C GLU A 292 -38.64 -13.95 12.88
N ARG A 293 -38.61 -12.75 12.30
CA ARG A 293 -39.59 -11.68 12.48
C ARG A 293 -39.79 -11.28 13.95
N THR A 294 -38.76 -11.49 14.77
CA THR A 294 -38.77 -11.18 16.20
C THR A 294 -37.89 -9.96 16.50
N VAL A 295 -38.37 -9.12 17.41
CA VAL A 295 -37.62 -7.98 17.96
C VAL A 295 -37.38 -8.23 19.45
N LEU A 296 -36.11 -8.29 19.87
CA LEU A 296 -35.76 -8.17 21.29
C LEU A 296 -35.67 -6.68 21.62
N ARG A 297 -36.56 -6.18 22.49
CA ARG A 297 -36.65 -4.76 22.81
C ARG A 297 -36.55 -4.53 24.32
N GLY A 298 -35.55 -3.77 24.74
CA GLY A 298 -35.51 -3.24 26.11
C GLY A 298 -36.36 -1.99 26.29
N GLU A 299 -36.69 -1.65 27.54
CA GLU A 299 -37.36 -0.39 27.87
C GLU A 299 -36.51 0.80 27.41
N LYS A 300 -35.22 0.75 27.73
CA LYS A 300 -34.14 1.63 27.23
C LYS A 300 -32.82 0.91 27.36
N ARG A 301 -31.86 1.22 26.49
CA ARG A 301 -30.48 0.71 26.54
C ARG A 301 -29.87 0.76 27.94
N GLU A 302 -30.07 1.85 28.68
CA GLU A 302 -29.49 2.07 30.02
C GLU A 302 -30.24 1.35 31.16
N LEU A 303 -31.45 0.84 30.91
CA LEU A 303 -32.36 0.33 31.94
C LEU A 303 -32.53 -1.20 31.89
N SER A 304 -32.41 -1.80 30.72
CA SER A 304 -32.68 -3.22 30.48
C SER A 304 -31.41 -3.95 30.06
N ALA A 305 -30.97 -4.92 30.86
CA ALA A 305 -29.73 -5.64 30.63
C ALA A 305 -29.93 -7.16 30.66
N ILE A 306 -29.35 -7.87 29.69
CA ILE A 306 -29.22 -9.33 29.70
C ILE A 306 -27.75 -9.64 30.02
N ALA A 307 -27.51 -10.57 30.94
CA ALA A 307 -26.17 -10.87 31.41
C ALA A 307 -25.90 -12.38 31.42
N TRP A 308 -24.79 -12.77 30.79
CA TRP A 308 -24.18 -14.08 30.98
C TRP A 308 -23.07 -13.97 32.04
N PRO A 309 -23.25 -14.54 33.24
CA PRO A 309 -22.23 -14.53 34.28
C PRO A 309 -21.03 -15.40 33.89
N ASP A 310 -19.94 -15.28 34.65
CA ASP A 310 -18.71 -16.03 34.37
C ASP A 310 -18.95 -17.54 34.55
N ALA A 311 -18.51 -18.31 33.56
CA ALA A 311 -18.59 -19.76 33.56
C ALA A 311 -17.23 -20.35 33.17
N LYS A 312 -16.83 -21.45 33.82
CA LYS A 312 -15.56 -22.13 33.50
C LYS A 312 -15.54 -22.57 32.03
N GLU A 313 -16.64 -23.13 31.55
CA GLU A 313 -16.82 -23.53 30.17
C GLU A 313 -17.74 -22.52 29.46
N PRO A 314 -17.20 -21.60 28.64
CA PRO A 314 -18.00 -20.67 27.84
C PRO A 314 -18.92 -21.40 26.85
N LEU A 315 -20.09 -20.83 26.61
CA LEU A 315 -20.92 -21.18 25.46
C LEU A 315 -20.20 -20.82 24.15
N ALA A 316 -20.42 -21.61 23.10
CA ALA A 316 -19.89 -21.33 21.78
C ALA A 316 -20.47 -20.03 21.20
N ASP A 317 -21.78 -19.83 21.36
CA ASP A 317 -22.51 -18.63 20.93
C ASP A 317 -23.51 -18.23 22.02
N LEU A 318 -23.61 -16.93 22.35
CA LEU A 318 -24.58 -16.44 23.34
C LEU A 318 -25.96 -16.20 22.70
N LEU A 319 -25.97 -15.55 21.54
CA LEU A 319 -27.15 -15.30 20.72
C LEU A 319 -26.97 -15.94 19.34
N VAL A 320 -28.02 -16.63 18.88
CA VAL A 320 -28.09 -17.18 17.53
C VAL A 320 -29.38 -16.77 16.83
N GLY A 321 -29.30 -16.49 15.54
CA GLY A 321 -30.47 -16.22 14.69
C GLY A 321 -30.20 -16.64 13.24
N THR A 322 -31.23 -16.70 12.41
CA THR A 322 -31.06 -16.98 10.97
C THR A 322 -31.03 -15.67 10.18
N HIS A 323 -32.18 -15.02 10.03
CA HIS A 323 -32.38 -13.77 9.32
C HIS A 323 -33.63 -13.04 9.84
N SER A 324 -33.86 -11.81 9.36
CA SER A 324 -35.13 -11.09 9.56
C SER A 324 -35.50 -10.87 11.04
N PHE A 325 -34.58 -10.41 11.88
CA PHE A 325 -34.84 -10.10 13.29
C PHE A 325 -34.19 -8.78 13.69
N ALA A 326 -34.60 -8.22 14.83
CA ALA A 326 -33.97 -7.03 15.37
C ALA A 326 -33.67 -7.14 16.87
N ILE A 327 -32.66 -6.40 17.30
CA ILE A 327 -32.35 -6.19 18.71
C ILE A 327 -32.23 -4.68 18.91
N GLU A 328 -32.96 -4.14 19.87
CA GLU A 328 -32.92 -2.72 20.17
C GLU A 328 -33.04 -2.42 21.66
N GLU A 329 -32.46 -1.28 22.06
CA GLU A 329 -32.63 -0.73 23.40
C GLU A 329 -32.15 -1.64 24.55
N LEU A 330 -31.11 -2.44 24.32
CA LEU A 330 -30.63 -3.45 25.29
C LEU A 330 -29.14 -3.32 25.62
N SER A 331 -28.81 -3.68 26.86
CA SER A 331 -27.44 -3.85 27.34
C SER A 331 -27.03 -5.32 27.52
N PHE A 332 -25.94 -5.66 26.86
CA PHE A 332 -25.06 -6.84 26.86
C PHE A 332 -24.04 -6.90 27.99
N TYR A 333 -24.09 -7.83 28.96
CA TYR A 333 -22.94 -8.08 29.84
C TYR A 333 -22.51 -9.55 29.78
N CYS A 334 -21.35 -9.81 29.18
CA CYS A 334 -20.90 -11.17 28.91
C CYS A 334 -19.52 -11.40 29.52
N ALA A 335 -19.43 -12.33 30.47
CA ALA A 335 -18.17 -12.86 30.98
C ALA A 335 -17.84 -14.19 30.27
N ASN A 336 -16.55 -14.49 30.11
CA ASN A 336 -16.00 -15.68 29.44
C ASN A 336 -16.91 -16.28 28.36
N TYR A 337 -16.77 -15.79 27.12
CA TYR A 337 -17.66 -16.13 26.01
C TYR A 337 -16.89 -16.64 24.78
N GLY A 338 -17.58 -17.44 23.97
CA GLY A 338 -17.21 -17.76 22.59
C GLY A 338 -17.54 -16.59 21.66
N ASN A 339 -18.64 -16.66 20.92
CA ASN A 339 -19.17 -15.54 20.13
C ASN A 339 -20.37 -14.89 20.83
N PHE A 340 -20.57 -13.59 20.61
CA PHE A 340 -21.75 -12.91 21.15
C PHE A 340 -22.98 -13.14 20.27
N LEU A 341 -22.94 -12.71 19.00
CA LEU A 341 -24.04 -12.91 18.04
C LEU A 341 -23.56 -13.59 16.76
N THR A 342 -24.16 -14.75 16.46
CA THR A 342 -23.93 -15.50 15.22
C THR A 342 -25.22 -15.62 14.42
N VAL A 343 -25.19 -15.19 13.16
CA VAL A 343 -26.33 -15.30 12.24
C VAL A 343 -25.98 -16.15 11.02
N ASP A 344 -26.97 -16.44 10.17
CA ASP A 344 -26.68 -17.01 8.85
C ASP A 344 -25.86 -16.01 8.02
N LEU A 345 -24.70 -16.45 7.56
CA LEU A 345 -23.71 -15.59 6.91
C LEU A 345 -23.78 -15.64 5.38
N LYS A 346 -24.36 -16.69 4.80
CA LYS A 346 -24.10 -17.03 3.38
C LYS A 346 -25.31 -17.56 2.63
N SER A 347 -26.37 -18.02 3.29
CA SER A 347 -27.53 -18.53 2.54
C SER A 347 -28.21 -17.40 1.75
N PRO A 348 -28.99 -17.73 0.71
CA PRO A 348 -29.76 -16.74 -0.05
C PRO A 348 -30.76 -15.94 0.80
N GLN A 349 -31.12 -16.40 2.00
CA GLN A 349 -32.05 -15.73 2.91
C GLN A 349 -31.35 -14.93 4.00
N ALA A 350 -30.02 -15.03 4.11
CA ALA A 350 -29.23 -14.30 5.11
C ALA A 350 -29.49 -12.79 5.04
N GLY A 351 -29.47 -12.15 6.22
CA GLY A 351 -29.62 -10.70 6.35
C GLY A 351 -30.96 -10.26 6.95
N ASN A 352 -31.38 -9.03 6.64
CA ASN A 352 -32.50 -8.33 7.27
C ASN A 352 -32.37 -8.30 8.80
N VAL A 353 -31.15 -8.08 9.30
CA VAL A 353 -30.84 -8.02 10.72
C VAL A 353 -30.60 -6.58 11.11
N ARG A 354 -31.30 -6.08 12.13
CA ARG A 354 -31.09 -4.74 12.67
C ARG A 354 -30.65 -4.77 14.13
N LEU A 355 -29.50 -4.19 14.42
CA LEU A 355 -28.96 -3.98 15.76
C LEU A 355 -28.92 -2.48 16.02
N HIS A 356 -29.72 -1.99 16.97
CA HIS A 356 -29.88 -0.55 17.15
C HIS A 356 -29.79 -0.15 18.62
N ARG A 357 -29.00 0.89 18.92
CA ARG A 357 -28.85 1.41 20.29
C ARG A 357 -28.56 0.31 21.31
N LEU A 358 -27.59 -0.55 20.98
CA LEU A 358 -27.12 -1.59 21.89
C LEU A 358 -25.92 -1.09 22.68
N ARG A 359 -25.76 -1.59 23.90
CA ARG A 359 -24.46 -1.62 24.57
C ARG A 359 -24.05 -3.07 24.71
N VAL A 360 -22.84 -3.45 24.35
CA VAL A 360 -22.32 -4.80 24.59
C VAL A 360 -20.97 -4.72 25.28
N VAL A 361 -20.88 -5.32 26.47
CA VAL A 361 -19.66 -5.42 27.27
C VAL A 361 -19.27 -6.90 27.32
N ALA A 362 -18.56 -7.37 26.28
CA ALA A 362 -18.11 -8.76 26.19
C ALA A 362 -16.63 -8.86 26.60
N ASN A 363 -16.39 -9.21 27.87
CA ASN A 363 -15.07 -9.30 28.47
C ASN A 363 -14.77 -10.72 28.96
N ARG A 364 -13.89 -11.43 28.25
CA ARG A 364 -13.45 -12.79 28.60
C ARG A 364 -12.61 -12.82 29.87
N TYR A 365 -11.91 -11.73 30.18
CA TYR A 365 -10.95 -11.60 31.27
C TYR A 365 -11.55 -10.92 32.51
N ARG A 366 -12.87 -10.89 32.64
CA ARG A 366 -13.54 -10.25 33.79
C ARG A 366 -13.17 -10.98 35.10
N GLY A 367 -12.67 -10.23 36.08
CA GLY A 367 -12.30 -10.75 37.41
C GLY A 367 -10.83 -10.49 37.76
N HIS A 368 -10.37 -11.05 38.88
CA HIS A 368 -8.99 -10.96 39.34
C HIS A 368 -8.20 -12.22 38.93
N MET A 369 -7.55 -12.19 37.76
CA MET A 369 -6.84 -13.36 37.19
C MET A 369 -5.31 -13.31 37.35
N TYR A 370 -4.78 -12.44 38.22
CA TYR A 370 -3.33 -12.22 38.31
C TYR A 370 -2.56 -13.44 38.89
N ASP A 371 -3.19 -14.24 39.75
CA ASP A 371 -2.61 -15.45 40.33
C ASP A 371 -2.89 -16.72 39.51
N ASP A 372 -3.65 -16.62 38.41
CA ASP A 372 -4.08 -17.77 37.59
C ASP A 372 -3.70 -17.58 36.12
N ALA A 373 -2.39 -17.63 35.87
CA ALA A 373 -1.82 -17.48 34.54
C ALA A 373 -2.28 -18.59 33.57
N GLU A 374 -2.56 -19.79 34.07
CA GLU A 374 -3.07 -20.91 33.28
C GLU A 374 -4.49 -20.62 32.78
N GLU A 375 -5.39 -20.13 33.65
CA GLU A 375 -6.75 -19.75 33.26
C GLU A 375 -6.74 -18.59 32.25
N MET A 376 -5.88 -17.59 32.46
CA MET A 376 -5.70 -16.50 31.50
C MET A 376 -5.27 -17.01 30.12
N SER A 377 -4.30 -17.93 30.09
CA SER A 377 -3.82 -18.58 28.86
C SER A 377 -4.90 -19.46 28.20
N ARG A 378 -5.68 -20.19 28.99
CA ARG A 378 -6.80 -21.03 28.51
C ARG A 378 -7.88 -20.19 27.85
N ARG A 379 -8.31 -19.09 28.50
CA ARG A 379 -9.31 -18.16 27.93
C ARG A 379 -8.79 -17.48 26.66
N PHE A 380 -7.49 -17.26 26.56
CA PHE A 380 -6.86 -16.70 25.36
C PHE A 380 -6.84 -17.67 24.18
N THR A 381 -6.28 -18.87 24.34
CA THR A 381 -6.00 -19.81 23.23
C THR A 381 -7.24 -20.48 22.63
N ARG A 382 -8.36 -20.54 23.36
CA ARG A 382 -9.54 -21.36 23.00
C ARG A 382 -10.23 -21.01 21.68
N PHE A 383 -10.19 -19.76 21.23
CA PHE A 383 -10.95 -19.28 20.05
C PHE A 383 -10.07 -18.75 18.91
N GLY A 384 -8.82 -19.17 18.85
CA GLY A 384 -7.88 -18.77 17.80
C GLY A 384 -7.39 -17.33 17.93
N VAL A 385 -6.61 -16.88 16.93
CA VAL A 385 -5.81 -15.65 17.00
C VAL A 385 -6.65 -14.38 17.11
N HIS A 386 -7.87 -14.30 16.58
CA HIS A 386 -8.72 -13.10 16.75
C HIS A 386 -9.71 -13.18 17.92
N GLY A 387 -9.61 -14.24 18.72
CA GLY A 387 -10.62 -14.56 19.73
C GLY A 387 -11.99 -14.84 19.11
N GLY A 388 -13.02 -14.72 19.95
CA GLY A 388 -14.41 -14.92 19.53
C GLY A 388 -15.00 -13.67 18.90
N LYS A 389 -15.95 -13.86 17.98
CA LYS A 389 -16.57 -12.75 17.23
C LYS A 389 -17.63 -12.09 18.09
N LEU A 390 -17.59 -10.76 18.20
CA LEU A 390 -18.69 -10.03 18.80
C LEU A 390 -19.92 -10.10 17.90
N LEU A 391 -19.78 -9.66 16.64
CA LEU A 391 -20.84 -9.70 15.64
C LEU A 391 -20.37 -10.50 14.43
N ALA A 392 -21.02 -11.61 14.12
CA ALA A 392 -20.83 -12.35 12.86
C ALA A 392 -22.09 -12.20 12.02
N LEU A 393 -22.03 -11.37 10.97
CA LEU A 393 -23.17 -10.93 10.17
C LEU A 393 -22.93 -11.14 8.67
N GLY A 394 -23.99 -11.40 7.91
CA GLY A 394 -23.93 -11.52 6.45
C GLY A 394 -25.30 -11.39 5.78
N GLY A 395 -25.30 -11.39 4.44
CA GLY A 395 -26.52 -11.28 3.63
C GLY A 395 -27.01 -9.85 3.37
N GLU A 396 -28.29 -9.70 2.99
CA GLU A 396 -28.85 -8.41 2.56
C GLU A 396 -29.29 -7.52 3.73
N ASN A 397 -29.30 -6.19 3.57
CA ASN A 397 -29.96 -5.24 4.48
C ASN A 397 -29.62 -5.45 5.97
N VAL A 398 -28.32 -5.60 6.27
CA VAL A 398 -27.80 -5.64 7.65
C VAL A 398 -27.61 -4.22 8.15
N GLU A 399 -28.15 -3.90 9.32
CA GLU A 399 -27.96 -2.61 9.97
C GLU A 399 -27.38 -2.78 11.38
N VAL A 400 -26.31 -2.04 11.67
CA VAL A 400 -25.76 -1.85 13.02
C VAL A 400 -25.63 -0.36 13.25
N SER A 401 -26.46 0.20 14.13
CA SER A 401 -26.58 1.65 14.31
C SER A 401 -26.59 2.07 15.78
N ASP A 402 -25.84 3.14 16.08
CA ASP A 402 -25.83 3.81 17.38
C ASP A 402 -25.45 2.90 18.57
N CYS A 403 -24.58 1.91 18.32
CA CYS A 403 -24.17 0.91 19.32
C CYS A 403 -22.81 1.22 19.97
N ASP A 404 -22.64 0.80 21.23
CA ASP A 404 -21.38 0.83 21.99
C ASP A 404 -20.93 -0.62 22.26
N LEU A 405 -19.87 -1.04 21.58
CA LEU A 405 -19.55 -2.45 21.34
C LEU A 405 -18.13 -2.78 21.81
N LEU A 406 -18.00 -3.40 22.97
CA LEU A 406 -16.74 -3.94 23.49
C LEU A 406 -16.62 -5.43 23.23
N SER A 407 -15.53 -5.80 22.56
CA SER A 407 -15.10 -7.18 22.34
C SER A 407 -13.75 -7.44 23.00
N SER A 408 -13.53 -8.67 23.47
CA SER A 408 -12.20 -9.12 23.91
C SER A 408 -11.25 -9.41 22.74
N GLY A 409 -11.77 -9.48 21.51
CA GLY A 409 -11.03 -9.71 20.27
C GLY A 409 -11.73 -9.07 19.08
N CYS A 410 -12.19 -9.85 18.11
CA CYS A 410 -12.88 -9.38 16.91
C CYS A 410 -14.18 -8.59 17.22
N GLY A 411 -14.28 -7.37 16.70
CA GLY A 411 -15.43 -6.48 16.89
C GLY A 411 -16.57 -6.68 15.88
N LEU A 412 -16.22 -6.95 14.61
CA LEU A 412 -17.21 -7.16 13.54
C LEU A 412 -16.63 -8.09 12.48
N PHE A 413 -17.37 -9.16 12.18
CA PHE A 413 -17.15 -10.04 11.05
C PHE A 413 -18.34 -9.91 10.10
N LEU A 414 -18.24 -9.00 9.12
CA LEU A 414 -19.25 -8.80 8.09
C LEU A 414 -18.80 -9.51 6.80
N THR A 415 -19.58 -10.48 6.34
CA THR A 415 -19.23 -11.29 5.16
C THR A 415 -20.38 -11.30 4.15
N ARG A 416 -20.05 -11.09 2.88
CA ARG A 416 -20.97 -11.14 1.75
C ARG A 416 -22.21 -10.28 1.93
N ALA A 417 -22.04 -9.15 2.64
CA ALA A 417 -23.14 -8.24 2.91
C ALA A 417 -23.58 -7.50 1.64
N ARG A 418 -24.88 -7.23 1.53
CA ARG A 418 -25.49 -6.50 0.42
C ARG A 418 -26.35 -5.36 0.95
N GLY A 419 -26.05 -4.11 0.59
CA GLY A 419 -26.81 -2.95 1.06
C GLY A 419 -26.78 -2.78 2.58
N ALA A 420 -25.64 -3.04 3.23
CA ALA A 420 -25.51 -2.93 4.68
C ALA A 420 -25.21 -1.50 5.14
N ARG A 421 -25.60 -1.18 6.39
CA ARG A 421 -25.38 0.10 7.05
C ARG A 421 -24.78 -0.11 8.43
N ILE A 422 -23.54 0.35 8.61
CA ILE A 422 -22.81 0.29 9.88
C ILE A 422 -22.49 1.74 10.25
N THR A 423 -23.32 2.33 11.10
CA THR A 423 -23.33 3.78 11.30
C THR A 423 -23.32 4.21 12.76
N ASN A 424 -22.55 5.24 13.10
CA ASN A 424 -22.56 5.87 14.42
C ASN A 424 -22.21 4.92 15.59
N ASN A 425 -21.38 3.90 15.35
CA ASN A 425 -21.02 2.92 16.39
C ASN A 425 -19.67 3.24 17.03
N VAL A 426 -19.48 2.72 18.24
CA VAL A 426 -18.18 2.67 18.91
C VAL A 426 -17.76 1.20 19.03
N PHE A 427 -16.81 0.79 18.20
CA PHE A 427 -16.16 -0.52 18.28
C PHE A 427 -14.91 -0.43 19.15
N ARG A 428 -14.89 -1.19 20.23
CA ARG A 428 -13.78 -1.32 21.17
C ARG A 428 -13.24 -2.74 21.08
N MET A 429 -12.13 -2.90 20.37
CA MET A 429 -11.58 -4.22 20.05
C MET A 429 -10.43 -4.54 20.99
N GLY A 430 -10.47 -5.72 21.58
CA GLY A 430 -9.44 -6.19 22.50
C GLY A 430 -8.26 -6.85 21.78
N ARG A 431 -7.65 -7.80 22.48
CA ARG A 431 -6.45 -8.53 22.07
C ARG A 431 -6.59 -9.15 20.69
N PHE A 432 -5.65 -8.85 19.79
CA PHE A 432 -5.66 -9.28 18.38
C PHE A 432 -6.95 -8.95 17.63
N GLY A 433 -7.68 -7.95 18.13
CA GLY A 433 -8.96 -7.54 17.59
C GLY A 433 -8.82 -7.04 16.16
N TRP A 434 -9.76 -7.48 15.33
CA TRP A 434 -9.84 -7.12 13.91
C TRP A 434 -11.30 -6.94 13.50
N PHE A 435 -11.57 -6.13 12.47
CA PHE A 435 -12.87 -6.13 11.78
C PHE A 435 -12.75 -6.52 10.31
N TRP A 436 -13.80 -7.17 9.80
CA TRP A 436 -13.83 -7.71 8.43
C TRP A 436 -15.02 -7.13 7.67
N LEU A 437 -14.75 -6.60 6.48
CA LEU A 437 -15.73 -6.29 5.46
C LEU A 437 -15.43 -7.17 4.23
N SER A 438 -15.75 -8.46 4.33
CA SER A 438 -15.35 -9.46 3.35
C SER A 438 -16.39 -9.67 2.26
N GLY A 439 -16.00 -9.66 1.00
CA GLY A 439 -16.87 -10.05 -0.12
C GLY A 439 -18.13 -9.19 -0.28
N SER A 440 -18.06 -7.94 0.17
CA SER A 440 -19.23 -7.07 0.37
C SER A 440 -19.61 -6.32 -0.90
N ASN A 441 -20.87 -5.90 -1.02
CA ASN A 441 -21.35 -5.07 -2.14
C ASN A 441 -22.43 -4.09 -1.67
N GLY A 442 -22.11 -2.80 -1.66
CA GLY A 442 -22.98 -1.75 -1.12
C GLY A 442 -22.94 -1.76 0.41
N VAL A 443 -21.78 -1.43 0.97
CA VAL A 443 -21.63 -1.25 2.43
C VAL A 443 -21.40 0.22 2.73
N VAL A 444 -22.27 0.78 3.57
CA VAL A 444 -22.08 2.11 4.17
C VAL A 444 -21.49 1.88 5.55
N PHE A 445 -20.23 2.26 5.73
CA PHE A 445 -19.51 2.22 7.01
C PHE A 445 -19.10 3.65 7.37
N GLU A 446 -19.94 4.36 8.13
CA GLU A 446 -19.73 5.79 8.38
C GLU A 446 -19.93 6.24 9.83
N ASN A 447 -19.24 7.31 10.21
CA ASN A 447 -19.32 7.93 11.53
C ASN A 447 -19.01 6.96 12.70
N ASN A 448 -18.22 5.91 12.47
CA ASN A 448 -17.86 4.95 13.52
C ASN A 448 -16.54 5.33 14.20
N GLN A 449 -16.39 4.93 15.45
CA GLN A 449 -15.12 4.91 16.17
C GLN A 449 -14.62 3.47 16.27
N CYS A 450 -13.48 3.17 15.66
CA CYS A 450 -12.84 1.85 15.67
C CYS A 450 -11.56 1.90 16.51
N LEU A 451 -11.69 1.56 17.79
CA LEU A 451 -10.69 1.79 18.83
C LEU A 451 -10.07 0.48 19.30
N GLY A 452 -8.74 0.41 19.33
CA GLY A 452 -8.05 -0.66 20.05
C GLY A 452 -8.06 -0.44 21.55
N GLN A 453 -8.37 -1.48 22.31
CA GLN A 453 -8.38 -1.50 23.78
C GLN A 453 -7.23 -2.32 24.38
N ASP A 454 -6.50 -3.04 23.55
CA ASP A 454 -5.31 -3.81 23.93
C ASP A 454 -4.15 -3.43 22.99
N LEU A 455 -2.93 -3.38 23.52
CA LEU A 455 -1.71 -3.07 22.74
C LEU A 455 -1.41 -4.10 21.64
N SER A 456 -2.14 -5.20 21.61
CA SER A 456 -2.06 -6.21 20.55
C SER A 456 -3.21 -6.13 19.54
N THR A 457 -4.02 -5.07 19.51
CA THR A 457 -5.10 -4.91 18.51
C THR A 457 -4.53 -4.75 17.10
N TRP A 458 -5.10 -5.45 16.09
CA TRP A 458 -4.56 -5.53 14.72
C TRP A 458 -5.20 -4.57 13.70
N GLY A 459 -6.45 -4.13 13.87
CA GLY A 459 -7.08 -3.14 12.95
C GLY A 459 -8.28 -3.65 12.14
N GLY A 460 -8.32 -3.48 10.82
CA GLY A 460 -9.41 -4.01 9.99
C GLY A 460 -9.16 -4.00 8.50
N GLY A 461 -10.14 -4.44 7.71
CA GLY A 461 -9.99 -4.37 6.26
C GLY A 461 -11.25 -4.67 5.44
N ILE A 462 -11.20 -4.25 4.17
CA ILE A 462 -12.18 -4.53 3.13
C ILE A 462 -11.58 -5.57 2.19
N ASN A 463 -11.95 -6.83 2.31
CA ASN A 463 -11.13 -7.91 1.75
C ASN A 463 -11.95 -9.02 1.05
N CYS A 464 -11.24 -10.01 0.49
CA CYS A 464 -11.83 -11.23 -0.10
C CYS A 464 -11.35 -12.51 0.61
N LEU A 465 -10.97 -12.39 1.89
CA LEU A 465 -10.39 -13.48 2.68
C LEU A 465 -11.42 -14.54 3.14
N ASP A 466 -12.73 -14.27 3.02
CA ASP A 466 -13.81 -15.22 3.30
C ASP A 466 -14.05 -16.27 2.19
N GLY A 467 -13.21 -16.27 1.17
CA GLY A 467 -13.38 -17.11 -0.02
C GLY A 467 -14.23 -16.46 -1.13
N SER A 468 -14.70 -15.23 -0.98
CA SER A 468 -15.36 -14.48 -2.07
C SER A 468 -14.36 -14.04 -3.15
N THR A 469 -14.85 -13.73 -4.35
CA THR A 469 -14.05 -13.20 -5.46
C THR A 469 -14.37 -11.74 -5.78
N VAL A 470 -15.30 -11.13 -5.04
CA VAL A 470 -15.79 -9.77 -5.28
C VAL A 470 -16.05 -9.08 -3.96
N SER A 471 -15.37 -7.96 -3.74
CA SER A 471 -15.75 -6.94 -2.78
C SER A 471 -15.81 -5.60 -3.52
N GLN A 472 -16.92 -4.88 -3.47
CA GLN A 472 -17.12 -3.67 -4.26
C GLN A 472 -18.08 -2.70 -3.58
N HIS A 473 -18.15 -1.46 -4.06
CA HIS A 473 -19.14 -0.47 -3.59
C HIS A 473 -19.12 -0.33 -2.06
N VAL A 474 -17.99 0.11 -1.52
CA VAL A 474 -17.82 0.36 -0.09
C VAL A 474 -17.63 1.85 0.14
N TYR A 475 -18.55 2.43 0.90
CA TYR A 475 -18.48 3.80 1.38
C TYR A 475 -17.96 3.80 2.81
N PHE A 476 -16.66 4.03 2.97
CA PHE A 476 -15.97 4.07 4.25
C PHE A 476 -15.65 5.53 4.60
N ALA A 477 -16.52 6.19 5.36
CA ALA A 477 -16.41 7.65 5.52
C ALA A 477 -16.59 8.17 6.95
N ARG A 478 -15.83 9.22 7.29
CA ARG A 478 -15.94 9.95 8.57
C ARG A 478 -15.79 9.03 9.80
N ASN A 479 -14.98 7.98 9.66
CA ASN A 479 -14.65 7.11 10.77
C ASN A 479 -13.38 7.60 11.49
N THR A 480 -13.29 7.32 12.78
CA THR A 480 -12.07 7.49 13.57
C THR A 480 -11.51 6.12 13.88
N CYS A 481 -10.31 5.84 13.39
CA CYS A 481 -9.58 4.60 13.61
C CYS A 481 -8.33 4.89 14.43
N SER A 482 -8.20 4.28 15.61
CA SER A 482 -7.02 4.53 16.45
C SER A 482 -6.64 3.41 17.39
N GLN A 483 -5.39 3.48 17.86
CA GLN A 483 -4.81 2.62 18.90
C GLN A 483 -4.67 1.16 18.44
N TRP A 484 -4.23 0.94 17.20
CA TRP A 484 -3.93 -0.39 16.67
C TRP A 484 -2.43 -0.59 16.73
N PHE A 485 -1.97 -1.34 17.72
CA PHE A 485 -0.54 -1.43 18.05
C PHE A 485 0.05 -2.83 17.82
N GLY A 486 -0.79 -3.84 17.59
CA GLY A 486 -0.36 -5.23 17.42
C GLY A 486 -0.48 -5.72 15.99
N GLY A 487 0.18 -6.84 15.71
CA GLY A 487 0.17 -7.46 14.39
C GLY A 487 0.67 -6.50 13.31
N ASP A 488 0.04 -6.53 12.15
CA ASP A 488 0.31 -5.62 11.03
C ASP A 488 -0.40 -4.26 11.18
N ASN A 489 -1.14 -4.05 12.27
CA ASN A 489 -1.75 -2.78 12.68
C ASN A 489 -2.38 -1.92 11.56
N GLU A 490 -3.20 -2.51 10.71
CA GLU A 490 -3.54 -1.95 9.39
C GLU A 490 -5.03 -1.71 9.16
N MET A 491 -5.29 -0.81 8.20
CA MET A 491 -6.47 -0.84 7.34
C MET A 491 -6.05 -1.38 5.97
N THR A 492 -6.51 -2.56 5.56
CA THR A 492 -6.05 -3.24 4.32
C THR A 492 -7.18 -3.70 3.38
N THR A 493 -6.82 -4.06 2.14
CA THR A 493 -7.70 -4.71 1.15
C THR A 493 -7.24 -6.09 0.70
N ASP A 494 -6.78 -6.92 1.62
CA ASP A 494 -6.23 -8.24 1.29
C ASP A 494 -7.11 -9.10 0.34
N GLY A 495 -6.46 -9.80 -0.59
CA GLY A 495 -7.12 -10.66 -1.58
C GLY A 495 -6.41 -12.00 -1.78
N SER A 496 -7.10 -13.13 -1.61
CA SER A 496 -6.48 -14.46 -1.43
C SER A 496 -6.03 -15.22 -2.71
N GLY A 497 -5.55 -14.55 -3.78
CA GLY A 497 -5.03 -15.18 -5.02
C GLY A 497 -5.79 -14.92 -6.34
N GLY A 498 -5.69 -15.84 -7.30
CA GLY A 498 -6.26 -15.68 -8.66
C GLY A 498 -6.35 -17.01 -9.42
N ALA A 499 -7.01 -17.00 -10.57
CA ALA A 499 -7.27 -18.21 -11.37
C ALA A 499 -6.31 -18.35 -12.55
N TYR A 500 -5.90 -17.25 -13.17
CA TYR A 500 -5.12 -17.29 -14.41
C TYR A 500 -4.16 -16.12 -14.54
N TYR A 501 -2.97 -16.38 -15.03
CA TYR A 501 -2.04 -15.37 -15.52
C TYR A 501 -1.35 -16.00 -16.74
N GLY A 502 -1.61 -15.45 -17.92
CA GLY A 502 -1.13 -16.04 -19.17
C GLY A 502 -1.58 -15.26 -20.40
N LYS A 503 -1.19 -15.74 -21.58
CA LYS A 503 -1.62 -15.22 -22.87
C LYS A 503 -3.05 -15.65 -23.19
N LEU A 504 -3.64 -14.99 -24.19
CA LEU A 504 -4.87 -15.47 -24.82
C LEU A 504 -4.53 -16.34 -26.04
N ALA A 505 -5.39 -17.30 -26.35
CA ALA A 505 -5.37 -18.01 -27.63
C ALA A 505 -6.32 -17.34 -28.65
N ALA A 506 -7.46 -16.85 -28.18
CA ALA A 506 -8.46 -16.17 -29.02
C ALA A 506 -9.37 -15.25 -28.19
N THR A 507 -9.90 -14.22 -28.85
CA THR A 507 -10.91 -13.30 -28.33
C THR A 507 -11.99 -13.08 -29.38
N GLU A 508 -13.25 -13.35 -29.04
CA GLU A 508 -14.41 -13.16 -29.91
C GLU A 508 -15.55 -12.48 -29.14
N GLY A 509 -15.75 -11.19 -29.34
CA GLY A 509 -16.77 -10.42 -28.62
C GLY A 509 -16.57 -10.47 -27.10
N THR A 510 -17.45 -11.19 -26.40
CA THR A 510 -17.40 -11.42 -24.95
C THR A 510 -16.78 -12.76 -24.55
N ARG A 511 -16.28 -13.56 -25.49
CA ARG A 511 -15.68 -14.87 -25.22
C ARG A 511 -14.17 -14.83 -25.39
N LEU A 512 -13.46 -15.34 -24.38
CA LEU A 512 -12.02 -15.45 -24.35
C LEU A 512 -11.63 -16.93 -24.25
N THR A 513 -10.61 -17.32 -25.00
CA THR A 513 -9.93 -18.60 -24.81
C THR A 513 -8.56 -18.34 -24.21
N ALA A 514 -8.33 -18.74 -22.96
CA ALA A 514 -7.01 -18.70 -22.33
C ALA A 514 -6.02 -19.59 -23.08
N ALA A 515 -4.73 -19.23 -23.15
CA ALA A 515 -3.71 -20.05 -23.83
C ALA A 515 -3.40 -21.35 -23.06
N ASP A 516 -3.42 -21.27 -21.74
CA ASP A 516 -3.23 -22.41 -20.83
C ASP A 516 -4.47 -22.61 -19.97
N GLU A 517 -4.56 -23.74 -19.28
CA GLU A 517 -5.69 -24.04 -18.40
C GLU A 517 -5.67 -23.19 -17.12
N PRO A 518 -6.72 -22.38 -16.87
CA PRO A 518 -6.88 -21.65 -15.62
C PRO A 518 -7.11 -22.58 -14.42
N LYS A 519 -6.61 -22.15 -13.25
CA LYS A 519 -6.76 -22.84 -11.97
C LYS A 519 -8.01 -22.38 -11.24
N TRP A 520 -9.19 -22.79 -11.72
CA TRP A 520 -10.47 -22.36 -11.15
C TRP A 520 -10.69 -22.83 -9.69
N GLY A 521 -10.18 -24.00 -9.32
CA GLY A 521 -10.45 -24.57 -7.99
C GLY A 521 -11.95 -24.74 -7.72
N THR A 522 -12.38 -24.58 -6.47
CA THR A 522 -13.80 -24.70 -6.05
C THR A 522 -14.51 -23.36 -5.89
N ARG A 523 -13.83 -22.26 -6.21
CA ARG A 523 -14.32 -20.90 -5.95
C ARG A 523 -15.28 -20.46 -7.05
N ASP A 524 -16.31 -19.71 -6.68
CA ASP A 524 -17.17 -19.04 -7.65
C ASP A 524 -16.48 -17.78 -8.19
N TRP A 525 -16.11 -17.80 -9.47
CA TRP A 525 -15.42 -16.71 -10.15
C TRP A 525 -16.36 -15.71 -10.82
N ARG A 526 -17.68 -15.86 -10.69
CA ARG A 526 -18.62 -14.86 -11.22
C ARG A 526 -18.37 -13.50 -10.59
N GLY A 527 -18.28 -12.48 -11.44
CA GLY A 527 -17.88 -11.14 -11.05
C GLY A 527 -16.41 -11.02 -10.68
N ALA A 528 -15.53 -11.99 -10.89
CA ALA A 528 -14.09 -11.76 -10.74
C ALA A 528 -13.54 -10.86 -11.86
N ALA A 529 -12.34 -10.31 -11.69
CA ALA A 529 -11.73 -9.38 -12.64
C ALA A 529 -10.91 -10.12 -13.70
N VAL A 530 -11.06 -9.73 -14.97
CA VAL A 530 -10.16 -10.06 -16.07
C VAL A 530 -9.48 -8.78 -16.51
N LEU A 531 -8.17 -8.68 -16.27
CA LEU A 531 -7.39 -7.47 -16.55
C LEU A 531 -6.34 -7.75 -17.62
N VAL A 532 -6.24 -6.87 -18.63
CA VAL A 532 -5.17 -6.93 -19.64
C VAL A 532 -3.97 -6.15 -19.14
N ILE A 533 -2.91 -6.85 -18.76
CA ILE A 533 -1.74 -6.26 -18.10
C ILE A 533 -0.53 -6.09 -19.02
N GLY A 534 -0.55 -6.73 -20.20
CA GLY A 534 0.48 -6.58 -21.24
C GLY A 534 -0.10 -6.75 -22.65
N GLY A 535 0.59 -6.20 -23.65
CA GLY A 535 0.22 -6.31 -25.06
C GLY A 535 -0.95 -5.41 -25.47
N ARG A 536 -1.74 -5.85 -26.46
CA ARG A 536 -2.88 -5.08 -26.99
C ARG A 536 -4.02 -5.01 -25.97
N GLY A 537 -4.55 -3.82 -25.74
CA GLY A 537 -5.70 -3.60 -24.86
C GLY A 537 -5.37 -3.40 -23.38
N VAL A 538 -4.10 -3.19 -23.03
CA VAL A 538 -3.62 -2.92 -21.66
C VAL A 538 -4.44 -1.84 -20.95
N GLY A 539 -4.71 -2.06 -19.66
CA GLY A 539 -5.44 -1.13 -18.80
C GLY A 539 -6.96 -1.36 -18.78
N GLN A 540 -7.50 -2.21 -19.65
CA GLN A 540 -8.92 -2.55 -19.60
C GLN A 540 -9.19 -3.66 -18.57
N CYS A 541 -10.34 -3.55 -17.89
CA CYS A 541 -10.87 -4.56 -16.98
C CYS A 541 -12.28 -4.97 -17.42
N ARG A 542 -12.56 -6.27 -17.34
CA ARG A 542 -13.88 -6.88 -17.57
C ARG A 542 -14.23 -7.81 -16.42
N ARG A 543 -15.52 -8.13 -16.28
CA ARG A 543 -16.03 -8.96 -15.17
C ARG A 543 -16.44 -10.32 -15.72
N ILE A 544 -16.10 -11.41 -15.02
CA ILE A 544 -16.49 -12.76 -15.45
C ILE A 544 -18.00 -12.95 -15.27
N VAL A 545 -18.67 -13.40 -16.33
CA VAL A 545 -20.06 -13.89 -16.31
C VAL A 545 -20.09 -15.39 -16.08
N ARG A 546 -19.21 -16.12 -16.78
CA ARG A 546 -19.06 -17.58 -16.67
C ARG A 546 -17.63 -17.96 -17.03
N ALA A 547 -17.10 -19.01 -16.41
CA ALA A 547 -15.81 -19.57 -16.81
C ALA A 547 -15.77 -21.09 -16.60
N GLU A 548 -15.20 -21.81 -17.56
CA GLU A 548 -15.08 -23.27 -17.53
C GLU A 548 -13.95 -23.72 -18.45
N GLY A 549 -13.06 -24.59 -17.94
CA GLY A 549 -11.84 -24.98 -18.66
C GLY A 549 -11.08 -23.74 -19.13
N ARG A 550 -10.76 -23.65 -20.42
CA ARG A 550 -10.07 -22.49 -21.00
C ARG A 550 -10.99 -21.35 -21.44
N GLN A 551 -12.31 -21.51 -21.34
CA GLN A 551 -13.29 -20.55 -21.83
C GLN A 551 -13.71 -19.59 -20.73
N ILE A 552 -13.64 -18.29 -21.02
CA ILE A 552 -14.05 -17.21 -20.11
C ILE A 552 -15.04 -16.31 -20.86
N GLU A 553 -16.24 -16.17 -20.32
CA GLU A 553 -17.24 -15.22 -20.79
C GLU A 553 -17.21 -13.97 -19.91
N ILE A 554 -17.07 -12.80 -20.53
CA ILE A 554 -17.00 -11.49 -19.86
C ILE A 554 -18.29 -10.68 -20.06
N ASP A 555 -18.50 -9.70 -19.18
CA ASP A 555 -19.73 -8.91 -19.07
C ASP A 555 -20.01 -7.96 -20.25
N ARG A 556 -18.98 -7.53 -20.99
CA ARG A 556 -19.11 -6.67 -22.16
C ARG A 556 -17.89 -6.77 -23.09
N PRO A 557 -18.02 -6.47 -24.40
CA PRO A 557 -16.89 -6.46 -25.32
C PRO A 557 -15.77 -5.51 -24.90
N TRP A 558 -14.55 -5.76 -25.37
CA TRP A 558 -13.42 -4.87 -25.19
C TRP A 558 -13.54 -3.62 -26.07
N ASP A 559 -13.12 -2.46 -25.56
CA ASP A 559 -12.98 -1.24 -26.37
C ASP A 559 -11.81 -1.40 -27.34
N VAL A 560 -10.73 -2.03 -26.86
CA VAL A 560 -9.58 -2.47 -27.66
C VAL A 560 -9.44 -3.98 -27.51
N VAL A 561 -9.77 -4.73 -28.56
CA VAL A 561 -9.78 -6.20 -28.53
C VAL A 561 -8.36 -6.75 -28.28
N PRO A 562 -8.13 -7.48 -27.16
CA PRO A 562 -6.88 -8.17 -26.90
C PRO A 562 -6.64 -9.30 -27.90
N ASP A 563 -5.39 -9.50 -28.29
CA ASP A 563 -4.96 -10.53 -29.25
C ASP A 563 -4.18 -11.65 -28.55
N ALA A 564 -3.59 -12.56 -29.34
CA ALA A 564 -2.84 -13.70 -28.81
C ALA A 564 -1.53 -13.30 -28.10
N ASP A 565 -1.04 -12.08 -28.29
CA ASP A 565 0.13 -11.56 -27.59
C ASP A 565 -0.22 -10.78 -26.33
N SER A 566 -1.51 -10.46 -26.13
CA SER A 566 -2.00 -9.86 -24.90
C SER A 566 -1.81 -10.79 -23.70
N GLN A 567 -1.29 -10.22 -22.60
CA GLN A 567 -1.15 -10.86 -21.32
C GLN A 567 -2.33 -10.46 -20.43
N ILE A 568 -3.04 -11.44 -19.87
CA ILE A 568 -4.12 -11.20 -18.90
C ILE A 568 -3.79 -11.76 -17.53
N THR A 569 -4.45 -11.18 -16.51
CA THR A 569 -4.60 -11.81 -15.19
C THR A 569 -6.09 -11.91 -14.85
N VAL A 570 -6.47 -13.05 -14.27
CA VAL A 570 -7.79 -13.31 -13.69
C VAL A 570 -7.64 -13.43 -12.19
N THR A 571 -8.18 -12.48 -11.44
CA THR A 571 -8.08 -12.39 -9.98
C THR A 571 -9.38 -11.86 -9.38
N MET A 572 -9.49 -11.78 -8.06
CA MET A 572 -10.68 -11.18 -7.43
C MET A 572 -10.86 -9.74 -7.91
N TYR A 573 -12.05 -9.20 -7.69
CA TYR A 573 -12.32 -7.79 -7.84
C TYR A 573 -12.47 -7.12 -6.49
N GLN A 574 -11.70 -6.06 -6.32
CA GLN A 574 -11.80 -5.13 -5.22
C GLN A 574 -11.85 -3.74 -5.84
N GLY A 575 -13.05 -3.18 -5.92
CA GLY A 575 -13.30 -2.03 -6.79
C GLY A 575 -14.35 -1.05 -6.28
N ASP A 576 -14.23 0.19 -6.72
CA ASP A 576 -15.24 1.23 -6.50
C ASP A 576 -15.44 1.54 -5.00
N TYR A 577 -14.32 1.76 -4.30
CA TYR A 577 -14.29 2.15 -2.89
C TYR A 577 -14.18 3.68 -2.76
N LEU A 578 -14.94 4.21 -1.80
CA LEU A 578 -14.90 5.61 -1.39
C LEU A 578 -14.38 5.65 0.06
N LEU A 579 -13.11 6.03 0.23
CA LEU A 579 -12.49 6.24 1.55
C LEU A 579 -12.41 7.75 1.82
N LEU A 580 -13.35 8.27 2.62
CA LEU A 580 -13.60 9.72 2.69
C LEU A 580 -13.54 10.27 4.10
N ASP A 581 -12.79 11.36 4.31
CA ASP A 581 -12.83 12.15 5.54
C ASP A 581 -12.62 11.34 6.83
N ASN A 582 -11.86 10.24 6.77
CA ASN A 582 -11.55 9.41 7.93
C ASN A 582 -10.35 10.01 8.70
N ARG A 583 -10.28 9.72 10.00
CA ARG A 583 -9.14 10.04 10.85
C ARG A 583 -8.45 8.77 11.32
N PHE A 584 -7.19 8.61 10.94
CA PHE A 584 -6.32 7.51 11.35
C PHE A 584 -5.26 8.02 12.31
N THR A 585 -5.12 7.41 13.48
CA THR A 585 -4.16 7.88 14.49
C THR A 585 -3.62 6.72 15.30
N ASP A 586 -2.30 6.59 15.46
CA ASP A 586 -1.69 5.48 16.19
C ASP A 586 -2.09 4.12 15.59
N ILE A 587 -1.88 3.98 14.28
CA ILE A 587 -2.04 2.75 13.52
C ILE A 587 -0.80 2.56 12.63
N GLY A 588 -0.55 1.35 12.15
CA GLY A 588 0.56 1.03 11.26
C GLY A 588 0.41 1.66 9.89
N VAL A 589 -0.57 1.22 9.10
CA VAL A 589 -0.70 1.65 7.70
C VAL A 589 -2.13 1.65 7.20
N ILE A 590 -2.42 2.51 6.22
CA ILE A 590 -3.61 2.44 5.37
C ILE A 590 -3.17 1.99 3.99
N GLN A 591 -3.55 0.79 3.57
CA GLN A 591 -3.03 0.21 2.33
C GLN A 591 -4.08 -0.50 1.47
N PHE A 592 -3.94 -0.33 0.17
CA PHE A 592 -4.53 -1.22 -0.83
C PHE A 592 -3.50 -2.27 -1.23
N TYR A 593 -3.61 -3.44 -0.62
CA TYR A 593 -2.64 -4.52 -0.73
C TYR A 593 -3.01 -5.48 -1.87
N GLY A 594 -2.41 -5.29 -3.04
CA GLY A 594 -2.75 -6.02 -4.25
C GLY A 594 -3.92 -5.39 -5.00
N MET A 595 -4.94 -6.20 -5.29
CA MET A 595 -6.00 -5.82 -6.22
C MET A 595 -6.74 -4.58 -5.72
N SER A 596 -6.75 -3.51 -6.50
CA SER A 596 -7.54 -2.30 -6.25
C SER A 596 -7.88 -1.62 -7.57
N LEU A 597 -9.15 -1.21 -7.75
CA LEU A 597 -9.61 -0.63 -9.00
C LEU A 597 -10.62 0.50 -8.76
N ASN A 598 -10.42 1.67 -9.38
CA ASN A 598 -11.34 2.82 -9.29
C ASN A 598 -11.62 3.28 -7.84
N HIS A 599 -10.59 3.44 -7.01
CA HIS A 599 -10.79 3.94 -5.64
C HIS A 599 -10.64 5.47 -5.59
N ILE A 600 -11.51 6.15 -4.84
CA ILE A 600 -11.32 7.55 -4.44
C ILE A 600 -11.02 7.59 -2.95
N CYS A 601 -9.88 8.18 -2.61
CA CYS A 601 -9.46 8.44 -1.24
C CYS A 601 -9.33 9.95 -1.06
N ALA A 602 -10.28 10.57 -0.36
CA ALA A 602 -10.34 12.02 -0.26
C ALA A 602 -10.53 12.54 1.17
N GLY A 603 -9.82 13.61 1.52
CA GLY A 603 -10.00 14.32 2.80
C GLY A 603 -9.57 13.52 4.05
N ASN A 604 -8.90 12.38 3.90
CA ASN A 604 -8.48 11.57 5.05
C ASN A 604 -7.31 12.24 5.78
N THR A 605 -7.27 12.06 7.09
CA THR A 605 -6.20 12.55 7.96
C THR A 605 -5.47 11.38 8.62
N SER A 606 -4.14 11.50 8.72
CA SER A 606 -3.28 10.47 9.31
C SER A 606 -2.23 11.09 10.22
N ALA A 607 -2.05 10.52 11.42
CA ALA A 607 -1.03 10.93 12.38
C ALA A 607 -0.41 9.70 13.08
N ARG A 608 0.91 9.66 13.17
CA ARG A 608 1.70 8.54 13.73
C ARG A 608 1.37 7.20 13.07
N THR A 609 1.44 7.21 11.75
CA THR A 609 1.27 6.03 10.89
C THR A 609 2.35 6.02 9.81
N ALA A 610 2.51 4.91 9.09
CA ALA A 610 3.34 4.82 7.89
C ALA A 610 2.74 5.56 6.68
N GLY A 611 1.50 6.04 6.77
CA GLY A 611 0.80 6.79 5.73
C GLY A 611 -0.14 5.93 4.88
N PHE A 612 -0.29 6.32 3.62
CA PHE A 612 -1.28 5.82 2.67
C PHE A 612 -0.61 5.11 1.50
N PHE A 613 -1.06 3.92 1.13
CA PHE A 613 -0.45 3.15 0.05
C PHE A 613 -1.48 2.54 -0.89
N ASN A 614 -1.18 2.54 -2.18
CA ASN A 614 -1.80 1.60 -3.11
C ASN A 614 -0.73 0.82 -3.86
N MET A 615 -0.85 -0.51 -3.84
CA MET A 615 0.22 -1.41 -4.22
C MET A 615 -0.27 -2.52 -5.14
N GLY A 616 0.04 -2.43 -6.43
CA GLY A 616 -0.10 -3.57 -7.33
C GLY A 616 1.02 -4.57 -7.07
N MET A 617 0.74 -5.86 -6.88
CA MET A 617 1.78 -6.82 -6.48
C MET A 617 1.44 -8.27 -6.81
N ASN A 618 2.37 -9.17 -6.54
CA ASN A 618 2.09 -10.59 -6.48
C ASN A 618 1.78 -11.02 -5.04
N TYR A 619 0.49 -11.13 -4.73
CA TYR A 619 0.01 -11.61 -3.44
C TYR A 619 -0.79 -12.89 -3.66
N HIS A 620 -0.11 -14.03 -3.59
CA HIS A 620 -0.60 -15.36 -4.01
C HIS A 620 -1.04 -15.45 -5.49
N HIS A 621 -1.02 -14.35 -6.24
CA HIS A 621 -1.30 -14.21 -7.67
C HIS A 621 -0.96 -12.77 -8.13
N ILE A 622 -0.90 -12.53 -9.43
CA ILE A 622 -0.70 -11.18 -10.00
C ILE A 622 -1.97 -10.32 -9.80
N GLN A 623 -1.88 -9.33 -8.92
CA GLN A 623 -2.97 -8.45 -8.51
C GLN A 623 -2.63 -6.97 -8.76
N PRO A 624 -3.20 -6.33 -9.80
CA PRO A 624 -2.91 -4.94 -10.14
C PRO A 624 -3.64 -3.89 -9.28
N SER A 625 -3.08 -2.68 -9.19
CA SER A 625 -3.68 -1.49 -8.54
C SER A 625 -3.86 -0.35 -9.54
N TRP A 626 -5.08 -0.15 -10.04
CA TRP A 626 -5.37 0.73 -11.17
C TRP A 626 -6.38 1.83 -10.84
N TYR A 627 -6.20 3.01 -11.42
CA TYR A 627 -7.17 4.12 -11.36
C TYR A 627 -7.49 4.59 -9.93
N VAL A 628 -6.49 4.56 -9.05
CA VAL A 628 -6.61 5.01 -7.65
C VAL A 628 -6.28 6.50 -7.57
N GLN A 629 -7.13 7.28 -6.89
CA GLN A 629 -6.95 8.71 -6.72
C GLN A 629 -6.90 9.10 -5.23
N TRP A 630 -5.84 9.77 -4.84
CA TRP A 630 -5.60 10.36 -3.51
C TRP A 630 -5.73 11.87 -3.60
N LEU A 631 -6.82 12.42 -3.08
CA LEU A 631 -7.22 13.81 -3.23
C LEU A 631 -7.32 14.50 -1.87
N ASP A 632 -6.66 15.65 -1.68
CA ASP A 632 -6.87 16.48 -0.49
C ASP A 632 -6.63 15.76 0.88
N ASN A 633 -5.82 14.69 0.91
CA ASN A 633 -5.51 13.98 2.16
C ASN A 633 -4.39 14.70 2.93
N VAL A 634 -4.32 14.48 4.23
CA VAL A 634 -3.32 15.09 5.12
C VAL A 634 -2.59 14.03 5.93
N ILE A 635 -1.26 14.04 5.88
CA ILE A 635 -0.41 13.40 6.88
C ILE A 635 0.06 14.49 7.83
N GLU A 636 -0.50 14.51 9.04
CA GLU A 636 -0.21 15.52 10.08
C GLU A 636 1.14 15.24 10.76
N GLU A 637 1.39 13.97 11.09
CA GLU A 637 2.59 13.51 11.80
C GLU A 637 3.07 12.18 11.20
N GLY A 638 4.21 12.19 10.51
CA GLY A 638 4.76 11.04 9.81
C GLY A 638 5.69 10.14 10.64
N ASN A 639 5.67 10.27 11.96
CA ASN A 639 6.46 9.42 12.87
C ASN A 639 5.63 8.21 13.30
N GLY A 640 5.65 7.14 12.51
CA GLY A 640 4.93 5.90 12.78
C GLY A 640 5.82 4.67 12.76
N TYR A 641 5.37 3.60 13.40
CA TYR A 641 5.92 2.25 13.17
C TYR A 641 5.37 1.71 11.84
N ASP A 642 6.25 1.15 11.01
CA ASP A 642 5.87 0.44 9.78
C ASP A 642 5.19 -0.90 10.13
N SER A 643 4.08 -1.20 9.45
CA SER A 643 3.31 -2.45 9.58
C SER A 643 4.06 -3.67 9.04
N ALA A 644 5.05 -3.48 8.16
CA ALA A 644 5.71 -4.58 7.45
C ALA A 644 7.12 -4.85 7.98
N HIS A 645 7.23 -5.75 8.97
CA HIS A 645 8.44 -6.53 9.32
C HIS A 645 9.68 -5.77 9.82
N ARG A 646 9.70 -4.43 9.80
CA ARG A 646 10.86 -3.62 10.24
C ARG A 646 10.49 -2.85 11.51
N ARG A 647 11.06 -3.28 12.64
CA ARG A 647 10.79 -2.74 14.00
C ARG A 647 11.33 -1.31 14.24
N LEU A 648 11.53 -0.50 13.20
CA LEU A 648 12.12 0.83 13.32
C LEU A 648 11.15 1.90 12.78
N PRO A 649 10.99 3.03 13.47
CA PRO A 649 10.24 4.17 12.95
C PRO A 649 10.80 4.61 11.59
N ARG A 650 9.90 4.99 10.68
CA ARG A 650 10.23 5.56 9.37
C ARG A 650 9.33 6.76 9.08
N GLU A 651 9.80 7.61 8.18
CA GLU A 651 9.00 8.67 7.58
C GLU A 651 7.77 8.07 6.89
N ALA A 652 6.61 8.68 7.11
CA ALA A 652 5.36 8.28 6.49
C ALA A 652 5.34 8.61 5.00
N GLN A 653 4.51 7.90 4.24
CA GLN A 653 4.46 8.08 2.80
C GLN A 653 3.04 8.08 2.27
N LEU A 654 2.83 8.87 1.21
CA LEU A 654 1.82 8.55 0.21
C LEU A 654 2.50 7.73 -0.89
N GLY A 655 2.32 6.42 -0.87
CA GLY A 655 2.98 5.47 -1.77
C GLY A 655 2.07 5.02 -2.93
N LEU A 656 2.45 5.39 -4.15
CA LEU A 656 1.89 4.86 -5.40
C LEU A 656 2.83 3.77 -5.91
N LEU A 657 2.61 2.50 -5.54
CA LEU A 657 3.62 1.46 -5.71
C LEU A 657 3.15 0.32 -6.64
N GLY A 658 4.12 -0.27 -7.33
CA GLY A 658 3.98 -1.57 -7.96
C GLY A 658 5.17 -2.45 -7.58
N LEU A 659 4.90 -3.67 -7.12
CA LEU A 659 5.88 -4.65 -6.68
C LEU A 659 5.92 -5.79 -7.67
N ALA A 660 6.94 -5.79 -8.52
CA ALA A 660 7.13 -6.86 -9.48
C ALA A 660 7.34 -8.20 -8.74
N PRO A 661 6.74 -9.31 -9.22
CA PRO A 661 6.98 -10.65 -8.65
C PRO A 661 8.43 -11.12 -8.78
N ARG A 662 9.16 -10.60 -9.76
CA ARG A 662 10.51 -11.03 -10.14
C ARG A 662 11.22 -9.95 -10.95
N PRO A 663 12.57 -9.94 -10.98
CA PRO A 663 13.36 -8.90 -11.65
C PRO A 663 13.14 -8.75 -13.16
N ASP A 664 12.68 -9.80 -13.85
CA ASP A 664 12.44 -9.80 -15.29
C ASP A 664 10.96 -9.59 -15.66
N PHE A 665 10.12 -9.19 -14.70
CA PHE A 665 8.71 -8.96 -14.96
C PHE A 665 8.50 -7.69 -15.81
N PRO A 666 7.90 -7.79 -17.01
CA PRO A 666 7.94 -6.68 -17.97
C PRO A 666 6.78 -5.68 -17.84
N TYR A 667 5.86 -5.90 -16.89
CA TYR A 667 4.61 -5.13 -16.79
C TYR A 667 4.53 -4.35 -15.49
N ALA A 668 4.04 -3.10 -15.55
CA ALA A 668 3.72 -2.35 -14.34
C ALA A 668 2.42 -2.88 -13.72
N LEU A 669 2.43 -3.12 -12.41
CA LEU A 669 1.24 -3.55 -11.68
C LEU A 669 0.44 -2.38 -11.11
N ASN A 670 1.01 -1.17 -11.11
CA ASN A 670 0.29 0.07 -10.80
C ASN A 670 0.07 0.88 -12.08
N LEU A 671 -1.16 1.30 -12.35
CA LEU A 671 -1.51 2.05 -13.56
C LEU A 671 -2.41 3.24 -13.22
N ALA A 672 -2.07 4.42 -13.76
CA ALA A 672 -2.93 5.61 -13.72
C ALA A 672 -3.32 6.06 -12.30
N SER A 673 -2.34 6.13 -11.39
CA SER A 673 -2.54 6.65 -10.03
C SER A 673 -2.44 8.18 -9.97
N ILE A 674 -3.31 8.82 -9.21
CA ILE A 674 -3.34 10.29 -9.02
C ILE A 674 -3.07 10.61 -7.55
N ALA A 675 -2.10 11.49 -7.29
CA ALA A 675 -1.93 12.17 -6.01
C ALA A 675 -2.08 13.68 -6.24
N ARG A 676 -3.14 14.27 -5.72
CA ARG A 676 -3.44 15.68 -5.98
C ARG A 676 -3.86 16.41 -4.70
N ARG A 677 -3.29 17.61 -4.49
CA ARG A 677 -3.62 18.49 -3.35
C ARG A 677 -3.44 17.85 -1.97
N ASN A 678 -2.61 16.80 -1.87
CA ASN A 678 -2.31 16.19 -0.58
C ASN A 678 -1.29 17.04 0.19
N ARG A 679 -1.40 17.06 1.52
CA ARG A 679 -0.50 17.79 2.42
C ARG A 679 0.26 16.80 3.31
N LEU A 680 1.58 16.88 3.30
CA LEU A 680 2.47 15.97 4.03
C LEU A 680 3.33 16.85 4.94
N LEU A 681 2.96 16.97 6.22
CA LEU A 681 3.40 18.12 7.04
C LEU A 681 4.63 17.87 7.92
N SER A 682 4.90 16.62 8.30
CA SER A 682 6.02 16.28 9.18
C SER A 682 6.52 14.88 8.89
N ASN A 683 7.81 14.73 8.60
CA ASN A 683 8.49 13.46 8.31
C ASN A 683 7.69 12.60 7.33
N ALA A 684 7.20 13.21 6.25
CA ALA A 684 6.38 12.53 5.26
C ALA A 684 6.68 12.98 3.84
N GLY A 685 6.59 12.05 2.88
CA GLY A 685 6.85 12.31 1.46
C GLY A 685 5.97 11.47 0.53
N ILE A 686 6.08 11.70 -0.78
CA ILE A 686 5.33 10.95 -1.80
C ILE A 686 6.27 10.03 -2.56
N SER A 687 5.99 8.73 -2.57
CA SER A 687 6.79 7.74 -3.31
C SER A 687 6.03 7.24 -4.52
N VAL A 688 6.65 7.31 -5.69
CA VAL A 688 6.13 6.76 -6.94
C VAL A 688 7.05 5.62 -7.39
N GLY A 689 6.59 4.39 -7.15
CA GLY A 689 7.42 3.19 -7.23
C GLY A 689 8.32 2.99 -5.98
N ARG A 690 8.98 1.83 -5.88
CA ARG A 690 9.67 1.40 -4.64
C ARG A 690 11.20 1.35 -4.71
N ASP A 691 11.81 1.33 -5.90
CA ASP A 691 13.26 1.23 -6.19
C ASP A 691 13.75 -0.15 -6.67
N GLU A 692 13.37 -0.52 -7.90
CA GLU A 692 13.95 -1.64 -8.66
C GLU A 692 14.00 -1.24 -10.15
N ARG A 693 14.91 -1.80 -10.94
CA ARG A 693 15.02 -1.59 -12.42
C ARG A 693 13.89 -2.27 -13.21
N VAL A 694 12.78 -2.57 -12.55
CA VAL A 694 11.66 -3.36 -13.05
C VAL A 694 10.45 -2.43 -13.16
N PRO A 695 9.65 -2.51 -14.24
CA PRO A 695 8.40 -1.76 -14.35
C PRO A 695 7.54 -1.90 -13.08
N SER A 696 7.31 -0.80 -12.40
CA SER A 696 6.56 -0.75 -11.13
C SER A 696 5.27 0.03 -11.32
N VAL A 697 5.39 1.28 -11.74
CA VAL A 697 4.29 2.22 -11.96
C VAL A 697 4.28 2.65 -13.41
N GLN A 698 3.12 2.59 -14.05
CA GLN A 698 2.87 3.17 -15.35
C GLN A 698 1.84 4.28 -15.22
N ASP A 699 2.23 5.47 -15.61
CA ASP A 699 1.42 6.67 -15.63
C ASP A 699 0.90 7.10 -14.24
N ALA A 700 1.47 8.19 -13.73
CA ALA A 700 1.02 8.80 -12.48
C ALA A 700 0.99 10.33 -12.62
N VAL A 701 0.09 10.98 -11.87
CA VAL A 701 0.12 12.43 -11.69
C VAL A 701 0.33 12.72 -10.23
N VAL A 702 1.38 13.48 -9.90
CA VAL A 702 1.56 14.07 -8.58
C VAL A 702 1.55 15.59 -8.75
N GLU A 703 0.45 16.23 -8.37
CA GLU A 703 0.31 17.66 -8.60
C GLU A 703 -0.33 18.44 -7.46
N ARG A 704 0.12 19.68 -7.28
CA ARG A 704 -0.38 20.59 -6.24
C ARG A 704 -0.29 20.02 -4.83
N CYS A 705 0.59 19.04 -4.61
CA CYS A 705 0.87 18.52 -3.28
C CYS A 705 1.82 19.46 -2.54
N TYR A 706 1.68 19.49 -1.23
CA TYR A 706 2.49 20.30 -0.34
C TYR A 706 3.24 19.38 0.63
N VAL A 707 4.57 19.45 0.64
CA VAL A 707 5.42 18.68 1.56
C VAL A 707 6.20 19.62 2.46
N GLN A 708 6.22 19.34 3.75
CA GLN A 708 6.89 20.13 4.78
C GLN A 708 7.65 19.23 5.75
N ASP A 709 8.79 19.72 6.26
CA ASP A 709 9.57 19.09 7.33
C ASP A 709 9.96 17.63 7.04
N ASN A 710 10.62 17.37 5.92
CA ASN A 710 11.12 16.04 5.58
C ASN A 710 12.45 16.14 4.80
N ASP A 711 13.29 15.10 4.85
CA ASP A 711 14.55 15.12 4.08
C ASP A 711 14.30 15.15 2.56
N TRP A 712 13.13 14.66 2.12
CA TRP A 712 12.75 14.59 0.71
C TRP A 712 11.27 14.85 0.48
N GLY A 713 10.95 15.34 -0.72
CA GLY A 713 9.58 15.69 -1.09
C GLY A 713 8.87 14.56 -1.82
N ILE A 714 9.26 14.37 -3.08
CA ILE A 714 8.72 13.34 -3.97
C ILE A 714 9.85 12.43 -4.44
N SER A 715 9.73 11.13 -4.24
CA SER A 715 10.66 10.12 -4.74
C SER A 715 10.06 9.39 -5.93
N VAL A 716 10.79 9.34 -7.04
CA VAL A 716 10.39 8.62 -8.26
C VAL A 716 11.39 7.51 -8.54
N ALA A 717 10.91 6.26 -8.49
CA ALA A 717 11.74 5.08 -8.72
C ALA A 717 12.09 4.91 -10.21
N PRO A 718 13.20 4.22 -10.54
CA PRO A 718 13.61 4.00 -11.94
C PRO A 718 12.60 3.19 -12.75
N GLY A 719 11.88 2.30 -12.08
CA GLY A 719 10.80 1.51 -12.67
C GLY A 719 9.48 2.26 -12.88
N ALA A 720 9.39 3.54 -12.53
CA ALA A 720 8.20 4.35 -12.74
C ALA A 720 8.29 5.08 -14.09
N ALA A 721 7.29 4.92 -14.95
CA ALA A 721 7.25 5.51 -16.28
C ALA A 721 6.00 6.39 -16.46
N GLY A 722 6.11 7.51 -17.17
CA GLY A 722 4.98 8.39 -17.43
C GLY A 722 4.47 9.15 -16.20
N VAL A 723 5.38 9.48 -15.28
CA VAL A 723 5.08 10.30 -14.10
C VAL A 723 5.06 11.77 -14.50
N LEU A 724 3.99 12.49 -14.15
CA LEU A 724 3.87 13.94 -14.31
C LEU A 724 3.90 14.59 -12.93
N LEU A 725 4.92 15.40 -12.67
CA LEU A 725 5.04 16.23 -11.47
C LEU A 725 4.69 17.68 -11.85
N ARG A 726 3.72 18.30 -11.19
CA ARG A 726 3.27 19.66 -11.55
C ARG A 726 2.81 20.48 -10.35
N GLU A 727 3.27 21.72 -10.25
CA GLU A 727 2.80 22.68 -9.23
C GLU A 727 2.91 22.18 -7.77
N ASN A 728 3.83 21.26 -7.47
CA ASN A 728 4.09 20.80 -6.10
C ASN A 728 4.93 21.83 -5.32
N GLN A 729 4.68 21.93 -4.02
CA GLN A 729 5.30 22.91 -3.13
C GLN A 729 6.03 22.21 -1.99
N PHE A 730 7.16 22.79 -1.58
CA PHE A 730 8.06 22.21 -0.60
C PHE A 730 8.53 23.27 0.40
N GLU A 731 8.45 22.96 1.69
CA GLU A 731 8.90 23.85 2.76
C GLU A 731 9.81 23.08 3.74
N ARG A 732 11.05 23.54 3.96
CA ARG A 732 12.04 22.81 4.78
C ARG A 732 12.22 21.35 4.32
N VAL A 733 12.39 21.17 3.01
CA VAL A 733 12.67 19.88 2.37
C VAL A 733 14.02 19.95 1.67
N THR A 734 14.96 19.08 2.06
CA THR A 734 16.35 19.09 1.55
C THR A 734 16.42 18.66 0.09
N GLU A 735 15.67 17.61 -0.28
CA GLU A 735 15.60 17.08 -1.64
C GLU A 735 14.15 17.09 -2.15
N PRO A 736 13.66 18.21 -2.73
CA PRO A 736 12.28 18.35 -3.18
C PRO A 736 11.82 17.22 -4.10
N VAL A 737 12.68 16.79 -5.03
CA VAL A 737 12.42 15.65 -5.92
C VAL A 737 13.66 14.76 -5.97
N ARG A 738 13.47 13.47 -5.68
CA ARG A 738 14.47 12.40 -5.82
C ARG A 738 14.14 11.54 -7.04
N ASP A 739 14.85 11.76 -8.14
CA ASP A 739 14.85 10.82 -9.26
C ASP A 739 15.88 9.71 -8.98
N LEU A 740 15.41 8.56 -8.52
CA LEU A 740 16.28 7.45 -8.14
C LEU A 740 17.00 6.85 -9.35
N ALA A 741 16.49 7.02 -10.57
CA ALA A 741 17.17 6.55 -11.78
C ALA A 741 18.40 7.40 -12.06
N GLN A 742 18.22 8.72 -12.00
CA GLN A 742 19.29 9.68 -12.15
C GLN A 742 20.34 9.52 -11.04
N ILE A 743 19.90 9.37 -9.79
CA ILE A 743 20.79 9.11 -8.65
C ILE A 743 21.56 7.80 -8.87
N GLY A 744 20.88 6.73 -9.30
CA GLY A 744 21.54 5.45 -9.60
C GLY A 744 22.59 5.55 -10.72
N GLN A 745 22.33 6.35 -11.77
CA GLN A 745 23.31 6.61 -12.83
C GLN A 745 24.51 7.42 -12.33
N GLN A 746 24.28 8.43 -11.49
CA GLN A 746 25.34 9.21 -10.86
C GLN A 746 26.23 8.33 -9.97
N LEU A 747 25.62 7.51 -9.11
CA LEU A 747 26.34 6.57 -8.24
C LEU A 747 27.13 5.54 -9.06
N GLU A 748 26.59 5.04 -10.18
CA GLU A 748 27.33 4.15 -11.08
C GLU A 748 28.51 4.87 -11.75
N ALA A 749 28.32 6.09 -12.25
CA ALA A 749 29.40 6.88 -12.83
C ALA A 749 30.53 7.15 -11.81
N GLU A 750 30.18 7.38 -10.54
CA GLU A 750 31.13 7.48 -9.43
C GLU A 750 31.89 6.18 -9.18
N ARG A 751 31.21 5.03 -9.20
CA ARG A 751 31.88 3.72 -9.08
C ARG A 751 32.89 3.49 -10.20
N GLN A 752 32.45 3.74 -11.45
CA GLN A 752 33.27 3.57 -12.65
C GLN A 752 34.51 4.46 -12.65
N ARG A 753 34.51 5.57 -11.91
CA ARG A 753 35.67 6.44 -11.79
C ARG A 753 36.89 5.72 -11.20
N PHE A 754 36.70 4.77 -10.28
CA PHE A 754 37.78 4.03 -9.65
C PHE A 754 38.03 2.65 -10.28
N ALA A 755 37.01 2.07 -10.90
CA ALA A 755 37.06 0.75 -11.50
C ALA A 755 38.24 0.60 -12.48
N GLY A 756 38.99 -0.50 -12.35
CA GLY A 756 40.04 -0.86 -13.31
C GLY A 756 41.35 -0.05 -13.21
N ARG A 757 41.46 0.92 -12.29
CA ARG A 757 42.71 1.67 -12.10
C ARG A 757 43.86 0.76 -11.68
N ARG A 758 45.05 0.97 -12.24
CA ARG A 758 46.27 0.24 -11.86
C ARG A 758 46.68 0.51 -10.41
N GLU A 759 46.58 1.76 -9.99
CA GLU A 759 46.95 2.23 -8.65
C GLU A 759 45.94 1.77 -7.58
N PRO A 760 46.37 1.60 -6.32
CA PRO A 760 45.46 1.25 -5.23
C PRO A 760 44.36 2.29 -5.04
N LEU A 761 43.15 1.81 -4.75
CA LEU A 761 42.02 2.63 -4.31
C LEU A 761 42.31 3.27 -2.95
N ALA A 762 42.89 2.53 -2.02
CA ALA A 762 43.25 3.02 -0.69
C ALA A 762 44.53 2.34 -0.20
N VAL A 763 45.37 3.09 0.52
CA VAL A 763 46.61 2.59 1.14
C VAL A 763 46.74 3.16 2.54
N TRP A 764 46.85 2.29 3.53
CA TRP A 764 47.05 2.68 4.92
C TRP A 764 48.33 2.03 5.46
N ASP A 765 49.24 2.88 5.93
CA ASP A 765 50.49 2.48 6.58
C ASP A 765 50.51 3.06 7.99
N PHE A 766 50.62 2.18 8.99
CA PHE A 766 50.55 2.56 10.40
C PHE A 766 51.72 3.45 10.86
N ALA A 767 52.80 3.57 10.07
CA ALA A 767 53.84 4.57 10.30
C ALA A 767 53.30 6.01 10.26
N ASP A 768 52.18 6.25 9.57
CA ASP A 768 51.57 7.58 9.44
C ASP A 768 50.52 7.90 10.51
N LEU A 769 50.32 7.02 11.50
CA LEU A 769 49.31 7.23 12.53
C LEU A 769 49.57 8.52 13.32
N LYS A 770 48.61 9.44 13.31
CA LYS A 770 48.67 10.72 14.03
C LYS A 770 47.49 10.80 15.01
N GLY A 771 47.74 10.47 16.27
CA GLY A 771 46.70 10.37 17.29
C GLY A 771 45.69 9.28 16.90
N THR A 772 44.43 9.65 16.72
CA THR A 772 43.36 8.72 16.29
C THR A 772 43.11 8.73 14.79
N ARG A 773 43.95 9.40 13.99
CA ARG A 773 43.78 9.53 12.53
C ARG A 773 44.93 8.86 11.78
N LEU A 774 44.58 7.99 10.85
CA LEU A 774 45.49 7.33 9.93
C LEU A 774 45.26 7.86 8.50
N PRO A 775 46.23 8.59 7.91
CA PRO A 775 46.14 9.11 6.55
C PRO A 775 46.07 8.00 5.48
N ASP A 776 45.50 8.33 4.32
CA ASP A 776 45.45 7.44 3.16
C ASP A 776 46.53 7.88 2.17
N ARG A 777 47.45 6.98 1.83
CA ARG A 777 48.59 7.22 0.93
C ARG A 777 48.22 7.11 -0.55
N SER A 778 47.03 6.60 -0.90
CA SER A 778 46.62 6.51 -2.31
C SER A 778 46.35 7.87 -2.96
N GLY A 779 46.23 8.94 -2.17
CA GLY A 779 45.83 10.26 -2.65
C GLY A 779 44.32 10.43 -2.88
N ASN A 780 43.51 9.38 -2.66
CA ASN A 780 42.05 9.45 -2.82
C ASN A 780 41.33 10.00 -1.57
N GLY A 781 42.04 10.16 -0.44
CA GLY A 781 41.55 10.86 0.74
C GLY A 781 40.66 10.00 1.67
N PHE A 782 40.79 8.67 1.59
CA PHE A 782 40.06 7.71 2.42
C PHE A 782 40.69 7.56 3.81
N HIS A 783 40.77 8.67 4.56
CA HIS A 783 41.38 8.67 5.89
C HIS A 783 40.59 7.80 6.88
N VAL A 784 41.34 7.20 7.81
CA VAL A 784 40.83 6.24 8.77
C VAL A 784 40.84 6.83 10.17
N ARG A 785 39.78 6.57 10.93
CA ARG A 785 39.67 6.90 12.35
C ARG A 785 39.82 5.64 13.20
N VAL A 786 40.64 5.74 14.25
CA VAL A 786 40.78 4.73 15.30
C VAL A 786 39.63 4.85 16.28
N ASN A 787 38.94 3.74 16.55
CA ASN A 787 37.97 3.59 17.62
C ASN A 787 38.52 2.57 18.63
N GLY A 788 38.88 3.05 19.82
CA GLY A 788 39.63 2.27 20.81
C GLY A 788 41.06 2.78 20.96
N ARG A 789 41.96 1.93 21.44
CA ARG A 789 43.38 2.26 21.66
C ARG A 789 44.23 1.46 20.69
N LEU A 790 44.97 2.17 19.83
CA LEU A 790 45.85 1.55 18.84
C LEU A 790 47.30 1.94 19.12
N ASP A 791 48.08 0.98 19.60
CA ASP A 791 49.52 1.15 19.81
C ASP A 791 50.28 0.63 18.57
N CYS A 792 51.27 1.38 18.10
CA CYS A 792 52.12 0.98 16.98
C CYS A 792 53.48 0.44 17.47
N VAL A 793 53.99 -0.58 16.82
CA VAL A 793 55.27 -1.24 17.14
C VAL A 793 56.11 -1.44 15.88
N GLN A 794 57.44 -1.44 16.02
CA GLN A 794 58.35 -1.79 14.93
C GLN A 794 58.54 -3.31 14.87
N GLU A 795 58.25 -3.90 13.71
CA GLU A 795 58.25 -5.34 13.47
C GLU A 795 58.68 -5.64 12.02
N GLU A 796 59.71 -6.45 11.85
CA GLU A 796 60.07 -7.01 10.54
C GLU A 796 59.08 -8.13 10.16
N PRO A 797 58.63 -8.22 8.88
CA PRO A 797 59.09 -7.47 7.71
C PRO A 797 58.27 -6.19 7.42
N VAL A 798 57.28 -5.83 8.23
CA VAL A 798 56.28 -4.82 7.84
C VAL A 798 56.62 -3.38 8.26
N GLY A 799 57.77 -3.17 8.91
CA GLY A 799 58.16 -1.89 9.47
C GLY A 799 57.29 -1.52 10.68
N THR A 800 56.30 -0.64 10.49
CA THR A 800 55.38 -0.24 11.58
C THR A 800 54.08 -1.03 11.53
N ALA A 801 53.81 -1.81 12.57
CA ALA A 801 52.57 -2.56 12.74
C ALA A 801 51.69 -1.96 13.84
N ALA A 802 50.37 -2.06 13.70
CA ALA A 802 49.42 -1.70 14.74
C ALA A 802 48.96 -2.91 15.54
N ARG A 803 48.89 -2.76 16.87
CA ARG A 803 48.41 -3.77 17.80
C ARG A 803 46.92 -3.62 18.04
N PHE A 804 46.18 -4.68 17.69
CA PHE A 804 44.75 -4.80 17.97
C PHE A 804 44.55 -5.69 19.21
N ASP A 805 43.83 -5.16 20.20
CA ASP A 805 43.59 -5.76 21.51
C ASP A 805 42.36 -6.69 21.56
N GLY A 806 41.58 -6.76 20.48
CA GLY A 806 40.32 -7.50 20.42
C GLY A 806 39.07 -6.65 20.71
N GLU A 807 39.21 -5.34 20.85
CA GLU A 807 38.08 -4.38 20.93
C GLU A 807 38.28 -3.15 20.04
N THR A 808 39.54 -2.82 19.73
CA THR A 808 39.91 -1.71 18.85
C THR A 808 39.61 -2.04 17.39
N TYR A 809 39.09 -1.07 16.67
CA TYR A 809 38.83 -1.18 15.23
C TYR A 809 39.01 0.16 14.54
N LEU A 810 39.18 0.11 13.21
CA LEU A 810 39.31 1.30 12.40
C LEU A 810 38.08 1.47 11.50
N GLN A 811 37.67 2.72 11.32
CA GLN A 811 36.55 3.07 10.46
C GLN A 811 37.02 4.05 9.40
N VAL A 812 36.78 3.71 8.14
CA VAL A 812 37.16 4.54 6.99
C VAL A 812 36.06 5.57 6.74
N GLY A 813 36.43 6.84 6.53
CA GLY A 813 35.51 7.88 6.09
C GLY A 813 34.87 8.72 7.20
N PHE A 814 35.69 9.35 8.04
CA PHE A 814 35.23 10.32 9.04
C PHE A 814 35.76 11.73 8.73
N THR A 815 35.12 12.46 7.82
CA THR A 815 35.34 13.90 7.71
C THR A 815 34.05 14.66 7.39
N SER A 816 33.66 15.53 8.33
CA SER A 816 32.76 16.67 8.11
C SER A 816 33.51 17.89 7.55
N SER A 817 34.71 17.69 6.98
CA SER A 817 35.56 18.80 6.55
C SER A 817 35.11 19.34 5.19
N SER A 818 34.83 20.63 5.16
CA SER A 818 34.58 21.50 4.00
C SER A 818 35.78 21.65 3.03
N GLY A 819 36.77 20.75 3.10
CA GLY A 819 38.09 20.90 2.48
C GLY A 819 38.39 19.87 1.38
N TYR A 820 37.45 19.59 0.49
CA TYR A 820 37.72 18.77 -0.69
C TYR A 820 37.50 19.59 -1.96
N ALA A 821 38.58 20.06 -2.58
CA ALA A 821 38.54 20.80 -3.85
C ALA A 821 37.82 20.01 -4.96
N TYR A 822 37.80 18.68 -4.88
CA TYR A 822 37.13 17.83 -5.86
C TYR A 822 35.66 17.51 -5.53
N ALA A 823 35.30 17.29 -4.25
CA ALA A 823 33.90 17.06 -3.87
C ALA A 823 33.04 18.33 -4.10
N GLN A 824 33.64 19.51 -3.93
CA GLN A 824 33.01 20.79 -4.29
C GLN A 824 32.83 20.99 -5.80
N ALA A 825 33.73 20.47 -6.63
CA ALA A 825 33.64 20.60 -8.09
C ALA A 825 32.54 19.71 -8.70
N ALA A 826 32.15 18.63 -8.01
CA ALA A 826 31.15 17.67 -8.50
C ALA A 826 29.76 17.83 -7.86
N GLY A 827 29.58 18.78 -6.92
CA GLY A 827 28.27 19.02 -6.27
C GLY A 827 27.81 17.89 -5.34
N LEU A 828 28.70 16.98 -4.93
CA LEU A 828 28.37 15.79 -4.15
C LEU A 828 28.91 15.92 -2.71
N GLY A 829 28.15 15.43 -1.73
CA GLY A 829 28.62 15.31 -0.35
C GLY A 829 29.75 14.28 -0.25
N ALA A 830 30.90 14.65 0.32
CA ALA A 830 32.11 13.81 0.42
C ALA A 830 31.87 12.40 1.01
N ARG A 831 30.82 12.24 1.83
CA ARG A 831 30.40 10.96 2.43
C ARG A 831 29.87 9.94 1.40
N HIS A 832 29.18 10.40 0.35
CA HIS A 832 28.60 9.51 -0.67
C HIS A 832 29.67 8.89 -1.57
N MET A 833 30.65 9.68 -2.02
CA MET A 833 31.77 9.18 -2.84
C MET A 833 32.56 8.07 -2.13
N GLN A 834 32.78 8.20 -0.82
CA GLN A 834 33.49 7.19 -0.03
C GLN A 834 32.72 5.87 0.08
N GLN A 835 31.39 5.93 0.16
CA GLN A 835 30.56 4.74 0.24
C GLN A 835 30.57 3.96 -1.08
N GLU A 836 30.51 4.66 -2.21
CA GLU A 836 30.50 4.03 -3.53
C GLU A 836 31.89 3.54 -3.98
N ALA A 837 32.97 4.20 -3.56
CA ALA A 837 34.33 3.81 -3.90
C ALA A 837 34.62 2.33 -3.58
N PHE A 838 34.06 1.79 -2.49
CA PHE A 838 34.24 0.39 -2.07
C PHE A 838 33.09 -0.55 -2.49
N ASN A 839 32.11 -0.10 -3.30
CA ASN A 839 31.05 -0.94 -3.90
C ASN A 839 31.45 -1.43 -5.31
N GLN A 840 32.72 -1.78 -5.51
CA GLN A 840 33.24 -2.14 -6.84
C GLN A 840 32.81 -3.54 -7.29
N ARG A 841 32.72 -3.73 -8.60
CA ARG A 841 32.41 -5.03 -9.24
C ARG A 841 33.60 -5.99 -9.22
N ALA A 842 34.80 -5.47 -9.00
CA ALA A 842 36.00 -6.24 -8.74
C ALA A 842 36.82 -5.55 -7.66
N VAL A 843 37.27 -6.30 -6.65
CA VAL A 843 38.04 -5.77 -5.52
C VAL A 843 39.19 -6.71 -5.22
N THR A 844 40.38 -6.14 -4.97
CA THR A 844 41.48 -6.86 -4.33
C THR A 844 41.77 -6.22 -2.99
N ILE A 845 41.90 -7.02 -1.93
CA ILE A 845 42.26 -6.59 -0.58
C ILE A 845 43.58 -7.27 -0.23
N GLY A 846 44.62 -6.50 0.07
CA GLY A 846 45.90 -6.98 0.61
C GLY A 846 46.08 -6.49 2.04
N VAL A 847 46.43 -7.40 2.95
CA VAL A 847 46.67 -7.08 4.35
C VAL A 847 47.76 -7.98 4.95
N TRP A 848 48.71 -7.34 5.65
CA TRP A 848 49.67 -8.05 6.49
C TRP A 848 49.12 -8.30 7.89
N ILE A 849 49.21 -9.53 8.38
CA ILE A 849 48.76 -9.90 9.72
C ILE A 849 49.80 -10.74 10.45
N LYS A 850 49.83 -10.61 11.78
CA LYS A 850 50.47 -11.52 12.73
C LYS A 850 49.45 -11.84 13.83
N PRO A 851 48.55 -12.80 13.60
CA PRO A 851 47.44 -13.07 14.51
C PRO A 851 47.96 -13.63 15.83
N ALA A 852 47.43 -13.18 16.96
CA ALA A 852 47.84 -13.72 18.26
C ALA A 852 47.27 -15.13 18.50
N ALA A 853 46.12 -15.43 17.88
CA ALA A 853 45.45 -16.72 17.87
C ALA A 853 44.65 -16.84 16.56
N VAL A 854 44.32 -18.07 16.17
CA VAL A 854 43.49 -18.36 14.97
C VAL A 854 42.31 -19.27 15.31
N ASP A 855 41.98 -19.37 16.60
CA ASP A 855 40.99 -20.25 17.23
C ASP A 855 39.53 -19.89 16.92
N ARG A 856 39.26 -18.61 16.62
CA ARG A 856 37.92 -18.08 16.40
C ARG A 856 37.84 -17.19 15.17
N ARG A 857 36.61 -16.82 14.78
CA ARG A 857 36.40 -15.83 13.71
C ARG A 857 36.98 -14.49 14.14
N GLN A 858 37.85 -13.90 13.33
CA GLN A 858 38.42 -12.57 13.57
C GLN A 858 38.38 -11.75 12.28
N ALA A 859 37.83 -10.54 12.37
CA ALA A 859 37.61 -9.68 11.21
C ALA A 859 38.88 -8.99 10.75
N LEU A 860 39.15 -8.93 9.45
CA LEU A 860 40.30 -8.18 8.92
C LEU A 860 39.84 -6.89 8.24
N VAL A 861 39.11 -7.00 7.14
CA VAL A 861 38.61 -5.87 6.35
C VAL A 861 37.21 -6.21 5.84
N GLY A 862 36.23 -5.36 6.10
CA GLY A 862 34.86 -5.63 5.68
C GLY A 862 34.04 -4.36 5.51
N LYS A 863 33.09 -4.40 4.57
CA LYS A 863 32.14 -3.30 4.36
C LYS A 863 30.80 -3.65 4.99
N ARG A 864 30.83 -3.88 6.31
CA ARG A 864 29.65 -4.21 7.11
C ARG A 864 29.84 -3.76 8.56
N PHE A 865 29.03 -2.78 8.99
CA PHE A 865 29.04 -2.32 10.37
C PHE A 865 27.91 -2.90 11.22
N ASN A 866 26.70 -2.95 10.63
CA ASN A 866 25.51 -3.59 11.19
C ASN A 866 25.19 -4.89 10.45
N GLU A 867 24.21 -5.67 10.93
CA GLU A 867 23.76 -6.93 10.30
C GLU A 867 23.03 -6.68 8.96
N THR A 868 23.80 -6.38 7.91
CA THR A 868 23.32 -6.11 6.55
C THR A 868 24.00 -7.01 5.51
N SER A 869 23.50 -7.03 4.28
CA SER A 869 24.24 -7.61 3.14
C SER A 869 25.52 -6.82 2.88
N ALA A 870 26.62 -7.51 2.55
CA ALA A 870 27.92 -6.89 2.36
C ALA A 870 28.50 -7.16 0.96
N PRO A 871 29.15 -6.17 0.33
CA PRO A 871 29.88 -6.39 -0.93
C PRO A 871 31.10 -7.29 -0.73
N PHE A 872 31.73 -7.26 0.46
CA PHE A 872 32.80 -8.16 0.85
C PHE A 872 33.09 -8.09 2.35
N ILE A 873 33.58 -9.21 2.88
CA ILE A 873 34.11 -9.38 4.23
C ILE A 873 35.31 -10.34 4.12
N LEU A 874 36.48 -9.90 4.58
CA LEU A 874 37.67 -10.72 4.74
C LEU A 874 37.92 -10.94 6.24
N SER A 875 38.06 -12.20 6.63
CA SER A 875 38.28 -12.62 8.01
C SER A 875 39.16 -13.87 8.08
N ILE A 876 39.60 -14.24 9.28
CA ILE A 876 40.22 -15.54 9.57
C ILE A 876 39.35 -16.33 10.54
N HIS A 877 39.34 -17.65 10.44
CA HIS A 877 38.59 -18.53 11.35
C HIS A 877 39.21 -19.94 11.34
N GLU A 878 39.61 -20.44 12.52
CA GLU A 878 40.21 -21.78 12.67
C GLU A 878 41.40 -22.02 11.71
N GLY A 879 42.33 -21.06 11.67
CA GLY A 879 43.49 -21.11 10.78
C GLY A 879 43.17 -20.92 9.28
N ARG A 880 41.93 -20.66 8.89
CA ARG A 880 41.52 -20.48 7.48
C ARG A 880 41.34 -19.01 7.15
N ILE A 881 41.63 -18.65 5.90
CA ILE A 881 41.18 -17.40 5.29
C ILE A 881 39.71 -17.59 4.91
N VAL A 882 38.86 -16.66 5.35
CA VAL A 882 37.41 -16.67 5.10
C VAL A 882 37.04 -15.39 4.37
N PHE A 883 36.39 -15.57 3.20
CA PHE A 883 35.85 -14.46 2.44
C PHE A 883 34.35 -14.66 2.22
N GLU A 884 33.58 -13.61 2.44
CA GLU A 884 32.13 -13.63 2.32
C GLU A 884 31.64 -12.39 1.57
N ALA A 885 30.77 -12.58 0.58
CA ALA A 885 29.99 -11.50 -0.02
C ALA A 885 28.57 -11.95 -0.37
N ALA A 886 27.66 -10.99 -0.34
CA ALA A 886 26.26 -11.16 -0.71
C ALA A 886 26.03 -10.73 -2.16
N GLU A 887 25.05 -11.39 -2.79
CA GLU A 887 24.42 -10.95 -4.03
C GLU A 887 23.49 -9.75 -3.77
N ALA A 888 23.16 -9.00 -4.81
CA ALA A 888 22.21 -7.88 -4.76
C ALA A 888 20.81 -8.27 -4.25
N ASN A 889 20.44 -9.56 -4.36
CA ASN A 889 19.19 -10.12 -3.82
C ASN A 889 19.29 -10.55 -2.33
N GLY A 890 20.44 -10.36 -1.69
CA GLY A 890 20.71 -10.71 -0.29
C GLY A 890 21.27 -12.12 -0.05
N LYS A 891 21.38 -12.97 -1.06
CA LYS A 891 21.95 -14.33 -0.93
C LYS A 891 23.48 -14.29 -0.81
N TRP A 892 24.04 -15.05 0.13
CA TRP A 892 25.50 -15.10 0.35
C TRP A 892 26.21 -16.11 -0.57
N ALA A 893 26.30 -15.82 -1.87
CA ALA A 893 26.87 -16.75 -2.86
C ALA A 893 28.40 -16.81 -2.87
N TYR A 894 29.08 -15.80 -2.34
CA TYR A 894 30.54 -15.71 -2.33
C TYR A 894 31.10 -16.08 -0.95
N ASN A 895 30.63 -17.18 -0.35
CA ASN A 895 31.11 -17.66 0.95
C ASN A 895 32.14 -18.77 0.76
N VAL A 896 33.41 -18.46 1.01
CA VAL A 896 34.51 -19.38 0.76
C VAL A 896 35.48 -19.42 1.93
N ARG A 897 36.11 -20.59 2.13
CA ARG A 897 37.10 -20.83 3.18
C ARG A 897 38.28 -21.59 2.59
N SER A 898 39.51 -21.11 2.80
CA SER A 898 40.72 -21.84 2.43
C SER A 898 40.91 -23.08 3.30
N PRO A 899 41.86 -23.98 2.96
CA PRO A 899 42.46 -24.88 3.95
C PRO A 899 43.05 -24.10 5.14
N ALA A 900 43.32 -24.77 6.26
CA ALA A 900 43.95 -24.14 7.41
C ALA A 900 45.43 -23.86 7.10
N VAL A 901 45.76 -22.61 6.80
CA VAL A 901 47.08 -22.15 6.31
C VAL A 901 47.59 -20.91 7.07
N VAL A 902 46.76 -20.34 7.96
CA VAL A 902 47.10 -19.18 8.78
C VAL A 902 47.60 -19.67 10.15
N GLU A 903 48.80 -19.24 10.52
CA GLU A 903 49.52 -19.66 11.71
C GLU A 903 49.58 -18.52 12.75
N PRO A 904 49.32 -18.79 14.03
CA PRO A 904 49.42 -17.78 15.07
C PRO A 904 50.88 -17.35 15.29
N GLY A 905 51.08 -16.06 15.54
CA GLY A 905 52.38 -15.48 15.90
C GLY A 905 53.36 -15.26 14.73
N GLN A 906 52.98 -15.60 13.50
CA GLN A 906 53.81 -15.42 12.30
C GLN A 906 53.29 -14.29 11.41
N TRP A 907 54.19 -13.53 10.79
CA TRP A 907 53.81 -12.54 9.79
C TRP A 907 53.42 -13.24 8.49
N GLN A 908 52.22 -12.92 8.00
CA GLN A 908 51.67 -13.50 6.78
C GLN A 908 50.94 -12.40 6.00
N HIS A 909 51.07 -12.43 4.68
CA HIS A 909 50.36 -11.52 3.78
C HIS A 909 49.17 -12.23 3.15
N LEU A 910 47.97 -11.73 3.44
CA LEU A 910 46.73 -12.26 2.87
C LEU A 910 46.30 -11.33 1.73
N ALA A 911 45.97 -11.93 0.58
CA ALA A 911 45.27 -11.22 -0.48
C ALA A 911 43.96 -11.94 -0.82
N ALA A 912 42.88 -11.18 -0.94
CA ALA A 912 41.59 -11.67 -1.42
C ALA A 912 41.15 -10.88 -2.64
N VAL A 913 40.89 -11.60 -3.73
CA VAL A 913 40.41 -11.05 -4.99
C VAL A 913 38.99 -11.53 -5.21
N ILE A 914 38.05 -10.61 -5.37
CA ILE A 914 36.69 -10.92 -5.79
C ILE A 914 36.40 -10.22 -7.11
N GLU A 915 35.72 -10.93 -8.00
CA GLU A 915 35.18 -10.36 -9.23
C GLU A 915 33.75 -10.88 -9.45
N GLU A 916 32.84 -9.93 -9.68
CA GLU A 916 31.45 -10.21 -9.98
C GLU A 916 31.32 -11.21 -11.13
N ASP A 917 30.43 -12.19 -10.98
CA ASP A 917 30.22 -13.28 -11.93
C ASP A 917 31.45 -14.18 -12.23
N LYS A 918 32.59 -13.98 -11.54
CA LYS A 918 33.80 -14.81 -11.72
C LYS A 918 34.29 -15.52 -10.44
N GLY A 919 33.89 -15.08 -9.25
CA GLY A 919 34.18 -15.77 -8.00
C GLY A 919 35.26 -15.10 -7.14
N VAL A 920 35.91 -15.88 -6.27
CA VAL A 920 36.90 -15.40 -5.29
C VAL A 920 38.22 -16.16 -5.42
N ARG A 921 39.35 -15.45 -5.36
CA ARG A 921 40.70 -16.02 -5.17
C ARG A 921 41.25 -15.58 -3.82
N LEU A 922 41.78 -16.53 -3.05
CA LEU A 922 42.47 -16.26 -1.79
C LEU A 922 43.94 -16.63 -1.96
N CYS A 923 44.83 -15.75 -1.54
CA CYS A 923 46.26 -15.93 -1.60
C CYS A 923 46.88 -15.73 -0.22
N LEU A 924 47.91 -16.51 0.06
CA LEU A 924 48.79 -16.39 1.21
C LEU A 924 50.22 -16.22 0.72
N ASP A 925 50.91 -15.19 1.19
CA ASP A 925 52.34 -14.96 0.89
C ASP A 925 52.66 -14.98 -0.61
N GLY A 926 51.77 -14.35 -1.40
CA GLY A 926 51.90 -14.24 -2.85
C GLY A 926 51.42 -15.47 -3.64
N GLN A 927 51.02 -16.56 -2.97
CA GLN A 927 50.58 -17.81 -3.61
C GLN A 927 49.08 -18.04 -3.44
N GLU A 928 48.40 -18.50 -4.50
CA GLU A 928 46.98 -18.88 -4.44
C GLU A 928 46.77 -20.14 -3.57
N VAL A 929 45.87 -20.04 -2.60
CA VAL A 929 45.50 -21.15 -1.70
C VAL A 929 44.06 -21.61 -1.90
N LEU A 930 43.23 -20.81 -2.59
CA LEU A 930 41.86 -21.17 -2.95
C LEU A 930 41.38 -20.34 -4.15
N ARG A 931 40.56 -20.98 -5.02
CA ARG A 931 39.76 -20.32 -6.03
C ARG A 931 38.33 -20.87 -6.05
N SER A 932 37.36 -19.99 -6.23
CA SER A 932 35.96 -20.32 -6.49
C SER A 932 35.46 -19.68 -7.78
N GLU A 933 34.40 -20.24 -8.36
CA GLU A 933 33.75 -19.76 -9.60
C GLU A 933 32.30 -19.30 -9.35
N ALA A 934 32.05 -18.69 -8.18
CA ALA A 934 30.71 -18.22 -7.82
C ALA A 934 30.21 -17.12 -8.77
N LYS A 935 28.94 -17.22 -9.19
CA LYS A 935 28.27 -16.26 -10.07
C LYS A 935 27.17 -15.51 -9.31
N GLY A 936 26.95 -14.24 -9.65
CA GLY A 936 26.00 -13.38 -8.96
C GLY A 936 26.41 -11.91 -8.97
N LYS A 937 25.44 -11.00 -8.98
CA LYS A 937 25.70 -9.56 -8.89
C LYS A 937 26.05 -9.18 -7.47
N LEU A 938 27.20 -8.54 -7.23
CA LEU A 938 27.61 -8.13 -5.88
C LEU A 938 26.62 -7.13 -5.28
N ALA A 939 26.28 -7.34 -4.01
CA ALA A 939 25.52 -6.39 -3.22
C ALA A 939 26.28 -5.08 -3.08
N ALA A 940 25.56 -3.96 -2.94
CA ALA A 940 26.10 -2.68 -2.55
C ALA A 940 25.45 -2.25 -1.23
N ASN A 941 26.18 -1.50 -0.40
CA ASN A 941 25.60 -0.90 0.80
C ASN A 941 26.21 0.48 1.10
N ARG A 942 25.58 1.19 2.04
CA ARG A 942 26.04 2.50 2.54
C ARG A 942 26.84 2.40 3.84
N GLU A 943 27.16 1.18 4.27
CA GLU A 943 27.94 0.95 5.48
C GLU A 943 29.38 1.45 5.30
N PRO A 944 30.05 1.91 6.37
CA PRO A 944 31.46 2.25 6.31
C PRO A 944 32.28 0.98 6.03
N LEU A 945 33.44 1.17 5.39
CA LEU A 945 34.50 0.17 5.42
C LEU A 945 35.11 0.16 6.83
N VAL A 946 35.21 -1.02 7.43
CA VAL A 946 35.83 -1.23 8.74
C VAL A 946 36.99 -2.20 8.66
N ILE A 947 37.98 -1.97 9.52
CA ILE A 947 39.19 -2.77 9.63
C ILE A 947 39.29 -3.26 11.08
N GLY A 948 39.51 -4.56 11.27
CA GLY A 948 39.62 -5.19 12.59
C GLY A 948 38.29 -5.42 13.31
N ARG A 949 37.13 -5.20 12.67
CA ARG A 949 35.79 -5.46 13.21
C ARG A 949 34.83 -6.02 12.17
N GLU A 950 33.97 -6.94 12.59
CA GLU A 950 32.86 -7.48 11.82
C GLU A 950 31.61 -7.58 12.71
N ALA A 951 30.42 -7.31 12.17
CA ALA A 951 29.15 -7.24 12.88
C ALA A 951 28.71 -8.57 13.51
N TRP A 952 29.22 -9.71 13.04
CA TRP A 952 28.75 -11.04 13.42
C TRP A 952 29.89 -12.02 13.77
N ALA A 953 29.84 -12.58 14.98
CA ALA A 953 30.60 -13.75 15.39
C ALA A 953 29.92 -15.03 14.85
N ALA A 954 30.66 -15.97 14.26
CA ALA A 954 30.08 -17.17 13.67
C ALA A 954 29.62 -18.20 14.73
N ASN A 955 28.38 -18.68 14.58
CA ASN A 955 27.68 -19.81 15.23
C ASN A 955 27.25 -19.68 16.72
N PRO A 956 26.03 -20.12 17.12
CA PRO A 956 25.44 -19.92 18.46
C PRO A 956 26.03 -20.76 19.60
N SER A 957 26.89 -21.75 19.34
CA SER A 957 27.37 -22.65 20.40
C SER A 957 28.42 -22.03 21.31
N ASP A 958 29.16 -21.00 20.86
CA ASP A 958 30.40 -20.57 21.54
C ASP A 958 30.56 -19.05 21.74
N ALA A 959 29.55 -18.21 21.48
CA ALA A 959 29.59 -16.79 21.85
C ALA A 959 28.21 -16.08 21.90
N PRO A 960 28.02 -15.08 22.80
CA PRO A 960 26.84 -14.22 22.79
C PRO A 960 26.74 -13.39 21.50
N ARG A 961 25.52 -13.06 21.06
CA ARG A 961 25.25 -12.17 19.90
C ARG A 961 26.10 -10.89 20.02
N GLY A 962 26.99 -10.65 19.05
CA GLY A 962 27.84 -9.46 19.04
C GLY A 962 28.90 -9.46 17.93
N PRO A 963 29.59 -8.31 17.75
CA PRO A 963 30.66 -8.17 16.77
C PRO A 963 31.89 -9.01 17.15
N THR A 964 32.67 -9.38 16.14
CA THR A 964 34.01 -9.96 16.33
C THR A 964 35.10 -8.99 15.93
N PHE A 965 36.27 -9.11 16.56
CA PHE A 965 37.41 -8.21 16.41
C PHE A 965 38.70 -8.98 16.15
N TYR A 966 39.64 -8.31 15.48
CA TYR A 966 40.98 -8.82 15.30
C TYR A 966 41.80 -8.73 16.58
N ARG A 967 42.63 -9.76 16.84
CA ARG A 967 43.59 -9.77 17.94
C ARG A 967 44.97 -10.16 17.40
N GLY A 968 45.92 -9.25 17.48
CA GLY A 968 47.27 -9.46 16.96
C GLY A 968 47.89 -8.18 16.43
N LEU A 969 48.89 -8.33 15.56
CA LEU A 969 49.45 -7.19 14.82
C LEU A 969 48.92 -7.17 13.40
N MET A 970 48.70 -5.96 12.88
CA MET A 970 48.33 -5.73 11.48
C MET A 970 49.33 -4.74 10.88
N GLY A 971 49.87 -5.08 9.71
CA GLY A 971 50.77 -4.22 8.94
C GLY A 971 50.00 -3.42 7.89
N PRO A 972 50.69 -2.89 6.86
CA PRO A 972 50.07 -2.10 5.80
C PRO A 972 48.88 -2.81 5.13
N ILE A 973 47.89 -2.00 4.74
CA ILE A 973 46.66 -2.45 4.09
C ILE A 973 46.53 -1.72 2.77
N LYS A 974 46.23 -2.46 1.70
CA LYS A 974 45.94 -1.89 0.38
C LYS A 974 44.67 -2.49 -0.20
N ILE A 975 43.90 -1.67 -0.89
CA ILE A 975 42.69 -2.09 -1.60
C ILE A 975 42.76 -1.57 -3.03
N TRP A 976 42.35 -2.39 -3.99
CA TRP A 976 42.23 -2.01 -5.41
C TRP A 976 40.78 -2.17 -5.87
N ALA A 977 40.35 -1.28 -6.75
CA ALA A 977 39.06 -1.33 -7.45
C ALA A 977 39.13 -2.21 -8.72
N ARG A 978 39.90 -3.29 -8.66
CA ARG A 978 40.07 -4.28 -9.73
C ARG A 978 40.56 -5.62 -9.17
N ALA A 979 40.45 -6.66 -9.98
CA ALA A 979 41.13 -7.91 -9.73
C ALA A 979 42.62 -7.77 -10.09
N LEU A 980 43.51 -8.05 -9.14
CA LEU A 980 44.94 -8.21 -9.41
C LEU A 980 45.22 -9.62 -9.91
N GLU A 981 46.13 -9.75 -10.89
CA GLU A 981 46.61 -11.04 -11.36
C GLU A 981 47.68 -11.64 -10.43
N ALA A 982 48.00 -12.92 -10.62
CA ALA A 982 48.87 -13.68 -9.71
C ALA A 982 50.27 -13.07 -9.57
N ASP A 983 50.83 -12.55 -10.66
CA ASP A 983 52.12 -11.84 -10.68
C ASP A 983 52.06 -10.51 -9.92
N GLU A 984 50.96 -9.77 -10.04
CA GLU A 984 50.74 -8.54 -9.29
C GLU A 984 50.57 -8.81 -7.78
N ILE A 985 49.92 -9.90 -7.39
CA ILE A 985 49.79 -10.32 -5.99
C ILE A 985 51.15 -10.74 -5.42
N ALA A 986 51.95 -11.48 -6.19
CA ALA A 986 53.31 -11.86 -5.80
C ALA A 986 54.23 -10.64 -5.67
N ALA A 987 54.11 -9.67 -6.58
CA ALA A 987 54.86 -8.42 -6.51
C ALA A 987 54.45 -7.57 -5.30
N GLU A 988 53.15 -7.51 -4.97
CA GLU A 988 52.66 -6.81 -3.79
C GLU A 988 53.20 -7.43 -2.49
N PHE A 989 53.23 -8.77 -2.41
CA PHE A 989 53.84 -9.46 -1.30
C PHE A 989 55.34 -9.16 -1.18
N ALA A 990 56.07 -9.20 -2.30
CA ALA A 990 57.50 -8.90 -2.32
C ALA A 990 57.80 -7.45 -1.91
N ALA A 991 56.98 -6.48 -2.34
CA ALA A 991 57.11 -5.07 -1.99
C ALA A 991 56.76 -4.76 -0.52
N GLY A 992 56.04 -5.65 0.16
CA GLY A 992 55.74 -5.56 1.59
C GLY A 992 56.83 -6.15 2.50
N ARG A 993 57.88 -6.75 1.92
CA ARG A 993 59.13 -7.09 2.60
C ARG A 993 60.11 -5.93 2.34
N PRO A 994 60.77 -5.36 3.36
CA PRO A 994 61.61 -4.19 3.18
C PRO A 994 62.85 -4.50 2.33
#